data_AF-A0A3L7RDZ9-F1
#
_entry.id   AF-A0A3L7RDZ9-F1
#
_cell.length_a   1.000
_cell.length_b   1.000
_cell.length_c   1.000
_cell.angle_alpha   90.00
_cell.angle_beta   90.00
_cell.angle_gamma   90.00
#
_symmetry.space_group_name_H-M   'P 1'
#
loop_
_entity.id
_entity.type
_entity.pdbx_description
1 polymer ?
#
loop_
_entity_poly.entity_id
_entity_poly.type
_entity_poly.pdbx_seq_one_letter_code
_entity_poly.pdbx_strand_id
1 'polypeptide(L)'
;MSAITLPQVLNERAGYTTGIFGKWHLGDEDAYQPGQRGFQRVFIHGGGGIGQTFPGSCGDVTGNTYFDPVIRSNGEFVQTKGYCTDVFFQAAIDWIDQCRQKDQPFFCLLTPNAPHGPLHCPPNSDAVYLQRLAAAGSSKPQQRAEIARFYGMIENIDTNMGRLLDKLDEWGLAEKTLVVFTTDNGTATGAAISNDSMRGSKGTPYRGGTRVPSFWRWPGVLPQGVDVPALTAHIDVFPTLCDIAQIQLPPAIGSRVEGRSLLPLLEDAHAAWPERTLVTHVGRWERNQAVHSPWAHCSIRGGGYALINTANKPDAWQLYDSSKDPGETKNIAAQHPAVVAQLAGAYDRWWQSVLPALVNENKDGPAENPFKLAHRRQIERQPLEAYAPAQTTSPVAGGPAAPAVSAKQRPSVLVILSDDQRADTIHALGNQQINTPGLDALVAQGTVFNRAYCMGSTQGAVCILSRAMLLTGRSLFRVNEQLSGCDTWPEAFARSGYRTFITGKWHNGQQTLTRCFSSGTHVFLGGMHDQWSVPVVNFSAHGSLQPVAADDRHSCQLFGDAAVGFIQSVGAEPFFAWLAMTAPHDPRQAPRKFRQRFEGHEPPPPANFLPAHPFDNGELEIRDEKLLGWPRTQPAISKELADYYACIEALDAQIVRVIAALQAKGRLENTIILFTSDHGLAIGSHGLLGKQNLYEHSMRAPAIVAGPGIPVGKRSDALCYLFDLMASVGDAAGVPPPAKNEGQSLLPVLRGECPVIRENLLLAYRNSQRAWVGPEWKLIEYPTANKTQLFNVARDPDEIVNVADQPNEAGRVNRLKAERALQQQQAGDPLQVDRRRATGMGKP
;
A
#
# COMPACT_ATOMS: atom_id res chain seq x y z
N MET A 1 -14.85 1.80 -44.28
CA MET A 1 -13.87 1.84 -43.17
C MET A 1 -12.53 1.39 -43.71
N SER A 2 -11.51 2.25 -43.71
CA SER A 2 -10.21 1.97 -44.36
C SER A 2 -9.01 1.97 -43.40
N ALA A 3 -9.22 2.33 -42.12
CA ALA A 3 -8.18 2.36 -41.10
C ALA A 3 -8.13 1.05 -40.31
N ILE A 4 -6.95 0.45 -40.23
CA ILE A 4 -6.66 -0.73 -39.41
C ILE A 4 -6.36 -0.32 -37.96
N THR A 5 -6.74 -1.15 -36.99
CA THR A 5 -6.45 -0.93 -35.57
C THR A 5 -5.35 -1.86 -35.06
N LEU A 6 -4.66 -1.44 -33.99
CA LEU A 6 -3.65 -2.27 -33.32
C LEU A 6 -4.15 -3.67 -32.92
N PRO A 7 -5.31 -3.85 -32.26
CA PRO A 7 -5.78 -5.19 -31.90
C PRO A 7 -6.07 -6.07 -33.12
N GLN A 8 -6.48 -5.52 -34.27
CA GLN A 8 -6.60 -6.29 -35.51
C GLN A 8 -5.24 -6.83 -35.95
N VAL A 9 -4.21 -5.98 -35.94
CA VAL A 9 -2.84 -6.38 -36.30
C VAL A 9 -2.30 -7.44 -35.33
N LEU A 10 -2.43 -7.22 -34.02
CA LEU A 10 -1.91 -8.13 -33.00
C LEU A 10 -2.57 -9.51 -33.04
N ASN A 11 -3.90 -9.56 -33.20
CA ASN A 11 -4.61 -10.83 -33.37
C ASN A 11 -4.19 -11.53 -34.67
N GLU A 12 -4.41 -10.88 -35.83
CA GLU A 12 -4.28 -11.53 -37.14
C GLU A 12 -2.85 -11.94 -37.48
N ARG A 13 -1.85 -11.26 -36.90
CA ARG A 13 -0.44 -11.41 -37.29
C ARG A 13 0.44 -12.04 -36.22
N ALA A 14 0.06 -11.96 -34.94
CA ALA A 14 0.85 -12.48 -33.82
C ALA A 14 0.06 -13.36 -32.85
N GLY A 15 -1.22 -13.64 -33.13
CA GLY A 15 -2.02 -14.58 -32.33
C GLY A 15 -2.40 -14.08 -30.95
N TYR A 16 -2.34 -12.77 -30.70
CA TYR A 16 -2.75 -12.19 -29.43
C TYR A 16 -4.26 -12.25 -29.24
N THR A 17 -4.71 -12.69 -28.07
CA THR A 17 -6.07 -12.47 -27.60
C THR A 17 -6.19 -11.02 -27.13
N THR A 18 -7.19 -10.28 -27.59
CA THR A 18 -7.29 -8.84 -27.32
C THR A 18 -8.58 -8.50 -26.56
N GLY A 19 -8.45 -7.65 -25.55
CA GLY A 19 -9.54 -7.23 -24.67
C GLY A 19 -9.54 -5.72 -24.45
N ILE A 20 -10.73 -5.13 -24.39
CA ILE A 20 -10.94 -3.73 -24.01
C ILE A 20 -11.90 -3.63 -22.82
N PHE A 21 -11.52 -2.83 -21.83
CA PHE A 21 -12.25 -2.62 -20.58
C PHE A 21 -12.32 -1.13 -20.26
N GLY A 22 -13.51 -0.55 -20.21
CA GLY A 22 -13.71 0.87 -19.91
C GLY A 22 -14.37 1.66 -21.03
N LYS A 23 -13.74 2.74 -21.49
CA LYS A 23 -14.30 3.69 -22.44
C LYS A 23 -13.96 3.33 -23.88
N TRP A 24 -14.96 3.39 -24.75
CA TRP A 24 -14.78 3.43 -26.20
C TRP A 24 -15.38 4.71 -26.78
N HIS A 25 -14.61 5.42 -27.62
CA HIS A 25 -15.00 6.73 -28.13
C HIS A 25 -14.72 6.92 -29.63
N LEU A 26 -14.71 5.83 -30.40
CA LEU A 26 -14.38 5.84 -31.84
C LEU A 26 -15.58 5.49 -32.75
N GLY A 27 -16.80 5.66 -32.23
CA GLY A 27 -18.06 5.46 -32.94
C GLY A 27 -19.00 4.50 -32.23
N ASP A 28 -20.30 4.79 -32.28
CA ASP A 28 -21.36 4.05 -31.56
C ASP A 28 -22.12 3.09 -32.50
N GLU A 29 -22.05 3.27 -33.82
CA GLU A 29 -22.64 2.36 -34.80
C GLU A 29 -21.92 1.00 -34.78
N ASP A 30 -22.66 -0.08 -35.08
CA ASP A 30 -22.17 -1.46 -34.94
C ASP A 30 -20.83 -1.71 -35.64
N ALA A 31 -20.62 -1.16 -36.84
CA ALA A 31 -19.37 -1.30 -37.58
C ALA A 31 -18.15 -0.70 -36.85
N TYR A 32 -18.36 0.35 -36.03
CA TYR A 32 -17.31 1.04 -35.28
C TYR A 32 -17.13 0.51 -33.85
N GLN A 33 -17.97 -0.42 -33.40
CA GLN A 33 -17.83 -1.03 -32.08
C GLN A 33 -16.51 -1.82 -31.99
N PRO A 34 -15.86 -1.86 -30.81
CA PRO A 34 -14.52 -2.46 -30.67
C PRO A 34 -14.48 -3.94 -31.05
N GLY A 35 -15.59 -4.67 -30.88
CA GLY A 35 -15.72 -6.07 -31.30
C GLY A 35 -15.58 -6.28 -32.81
N GLN A 36 -15.94 -5.28 -33.62
CA GLN A 36 -15.74 -5.26 -35.07
C GLN A 36 -14.38 -4.67 -35.46
N ARG A 37 -13.62 -4.17 -34.49
CA ARG A 37 -12.36 -3.45 -34.67
C ARG A 37 -11.21 -4.15 -33.96
N GLY A 38 -11.26 -5.47 -33.92
CA GLY A 38 -10.16 -6.34 -33.53
C GLY A 38 -10.19 -6.81 -32.08
N PHE A 39 -11.10 -6.34 -31.22
CA PHE A 39 -11.20 -6.82 -29.83
C PHE A 39 -12.06 -8.09 -29.71
N GLN A 40 -11.54 -9.17 -29.13
CA GLN A 40 -12.30 -10.40 -28.89
C GLN A 40 -13.13 -10.31 -27.60
N ARG A 41 -12.58 -9.61 -26.60
CA ARG A 41 -13.29 -9.30 -25.35
C ARG A 41 -13.62 -7.82 -25.31
N VAL A 42 -14.90 -7.50 -25.18
CA VAL A 42 -15.40 -6.12 -25.11
C VAL A 42 -16.18 -5.94 -23.83
N PHE A 43 -15.76 -5.02 -22.97
CA PHE A 43 -16.47 -4.66 -21.75
C PHE A 43 -16.42 -3.14 -21.54
N ILE A 44 -17.34 -2.43 -22.19
CA ILE A 44 -17.24 -0.98 -22.34
C ILE A 44 -18.51 -0.22 -21.97
N HIS A 45 -18.34 1.04 -21.58
CA HIS A 45 -19.42 2.02 -21.66
C HIS A 45 -19.31 2.83 -22.97
N GLY A 46 -20.36 3.59 -23.31
CA GLY A 46 -20.42 4.36 -24.55
C GLY A 46 -19.47 5.57 -24.59
N GLY A 47 -19.51 6.34 -25.68
CA GLY A 47 -18.75 7.58 -25.82
C GLY A 47 -19.05 8.62 -24.73
N GLY A 48 -18.14 9.58 -24.55
CA GLY A 48 -18.28 10.62 -23.51
C GLY A 48 -17.87 10.17 -22.10
N GLY A 49 -18.42 10.81 -21.07
CA GLY A 49 -18.29 10.40 -19.67
C GLY A 49 -19.53 9.64 -19.20
N ILE A 50 -19.37 8.68 -18.29
CA ILE A 50 -20.53 7.97 -17.69
C ILE A 50 -21.50 8.99 -17.08
N GLY A 51 -22.78 8.86 -17.42
CA GLY A 51 -23.84 9.78 -16.96
C GLY A 51 -23.90 11.13 -17.68
N GLN A 52 -23.06 11.38 -18.69
CA GLN A 52 -23.17 12.57 -19.54
C GLN A 52 -24.08 12.28 -20.73
N THR A 53 -25.35 12.68 -20.64
CA THR A 53 -26.30 12.62 -21.76
C THR A 53 -26.97 13.97 -21.98
N PHE A 54 -26.76 14.54 -23.17
CA PHE A 54 -27.43 15.75 -23.68
C PHE A 54 -27.71 15.61 -25.19
N PRO A 55 -28.63 16.41 -25.78
CA PRO A 55 -28.92 16.34 -27.21
C PRO A 55 -27.65 16.48 -28.07
N GLY A 56 -27.41 15.53 -28.97
CA GLY A 56 -26.21 15.48 -29.82
C GLY A 56 -24.93 14.93 -29.17
N SER A 57 -24.96 14.52 -27.90
CA SER A 57 -23.81 13.84 -27.26
C SER A 57 -23.55 12.45 -27.85
N CYS A 58 -22.28 12.13 -28.08
CA CYS A 58 -21.75 10.77 -28.00
C CYS A 58 -22.03 10.28 -26.58
N GLY A 59 -23.03 9.42 -26.41
CA GLY A 59 -23.67 9.24 -25.13
C GLY A 59 -23.69 7.79 -24.71
N ASP A 60 -23.28 7.58 -23.47
CA ASP A 60 -23.53 6.36 -22.71
C ASP A 60 -25.03 6.10 -22.51
N VAL A 61 -25.40 4.98 -21.90
CA VAL A 61 -26.82 4.67 -21.66
C VAL A 61 -27.50 5.76 -20.82
N THR A 62 -28.77 6.02 -21.10
CA THR A 62 -29.54 7.07 -20.40
C THR A 62 -29.61 6.78 -18.90
N GLY A 63 -29.20 7.74 -18.07
CA GLY A 63 -29.25 7.63 -16.61
C GLY A 63 -28.12 6.81 -15.98
N ASN A 64 -27.09 6.43 -16.74
CA ASN A 64 -25.96 5.68 -16.19
C ASN A 64 -25.22 6.48 -15.10
N THR A 65 -24.57 5.79 -14.18
CA THR A 65 -23.80 6.44 -13.10
C THR A 65 -22.46 5.73 -12.86
N TYR A 66 -21.56 6.39 -12.14
CA TYR A 66 -20.26 5.81 -11.77
C TYR A 66 -20.40 4.64 -10.79
N PHE A 67 -21.56 4.47 -10.16
CA PHE A 67 -21.88 3.38 -9.26
C PHE A 67 -22.90 2.47 -9.89
N ASP A 68 -22.62 1.17 -9.86
CA ASP A 68 -23.41 0.14 -10.50
C ASP A 68 -23.69 0.50 -11.98
N PRO A 69 -22.66 0.80 -12.79
CA PRO A 69 -22.88 1.21 -14.17
C PRO A 69 -23.47 0.06 -15.00
N VAL A 70 -24.30 0.41 -15.97
CA VAL A 70 -24.66 -0.48 -17.07
C VAL A 70 -23.52 -0.49 -18.08
N ILE A 71 -23.05 -1.68 -18.46
CA ILE A 71 -21.89 -1.87 -19.34
C ILE A 71 -22.28 -2.75 -20.54
N ARG A 72 -21.79 -2.44 -21.73
CA ARG A 72 -21.91 -3.30 -22.91
C ARG A 72 -20.78 -4.33 -22.91
N SER A 73 -21.12 -5.57 -22.59
CA SER A 73 -20.26 -6.76 -22.56
C SER A 73 -20.50 -7.63 -23.80
N ASN A 74 -19.53 -7.72 -24.70
CA ASN A 74 -19.59 -8.54 -25.93
C ASN A 74 -20.87 -8.35 -26.77
N GLY A 75 -21.36 -7.11 -26.85
CA GLY A 75 -22.54 -6.75 -27.63
C GLY A 75 -23.82 -6.60 -26.81
N GLU A 76 -23.89 -7.18 -25.61
CA GLU A 76 -25.05 -7.14 -24.72
C GLU A 76 -24.83 -6.20 -23.54
N PHE A 77 -25.89 -5.55 -23.07
CA PHE A 77 -25.85 -4.70 -21.89
C PHE A 77 -26.07 -5.52 -20.62
N VAL A 78 -25.23 -5.30 -19.62
CA VAL A 78 -25.30 -5.97 -18.31
C VAL A 78 -25.28 -4.93 -17.19
N GLN A 79 -25.99 -5.24 -16.11
CA GLN A 79 -26.01 -4.43 -14.90
C GLN A 79 -24.83 -4.83 -14.01
N THR A 80 -23.92 -3.92 -13.70
CA THR A 80 -22.78 -4.20 -12.81
C THR A 80 -23.05 -3.72 -11.39
N LYS A 81 -22.13 -4.04 -10.46
CA LYS A 81 -22.15 -3.59 -9.08
C LYS A 81 -20.79 -3.03 -8.67
N GLY A 82 -20.77 -1.88 -7.98
CA GLY A 82 -19.59 -1.22 -7.48
C GLY A 82 -19.20 0.04 -8.27
N TYR A 83 -18.04 0.60 -7.95
CA TYR A 83 -17.51 1.79 -8.63
C TYR A 83 -16.94 1.40 -10.00
N CYS A 84 -17.25 2.19 -11.04
CA CYS A 84 -16.96 1.86 -12.43
C CYS A 84 -15.48 1.51 -12.70
N THR A 85 -14.53 2.25 -12.12
CA THR A 85 -13.09 1.97 -12.26
C THR A 85 -12.74 0.60 -11.67
N ASP A 86 -13.22 0.28 -10.46
CA ASP A 86 -13.00 -1.02 -9.82
C ASP A 86 -13.57 -2.16 -10.67
N VAL A 87 -14.75 -1.93 -11.26
CA VAL A 87 -15.44 -2.89 -12.15
C VAL A 87 -14.63 -3.15 -13.43
N PHE A 88 -14.08 -2.11 -14.06
CA PHE A 88 -13.25 -2.28 -15.27
C PHE A 88 -11.95 -3.00 -14.99
N PHE A 89 -11.25 -2.64 -13.90
CA PHE A 89 -10.01 -3.32 -13.50
C PHE A 89 -10.27 -4.77 -13.11
N GLN A 90 -11.33 -5.06 -12.36
CA GLN A 90 -11.68 -6.44 -12.01
C GLN A 90 -11.96 -7.27 -13.27
N ALA A 91 -12.76 -6.75 -14.21
CA ALA A 91 -13.08 -7.46 -15.44
C ALA A 91 -11.83 -7.71 -16.31
N ALA A 92 -10.88 -6.76 -16.34
CA ALA A 92 -9.60 -6.93 -17.02
C ALA A 92 -8.73 -8.00 -16.34
N ILE A 93 -8.61 -7.96 -15.01
CA ILE A 93 -7.87 -8.95 -14.21
C ILE A 93 -8.44 -10.35 -14.43
N ASP A 94 -9.76 -10.53 -14.33
CA ASP A 94 -10.41 -11.83 -14.52
C ASP A 94 -10.16 -12.39 -15.93
N TRP A 95 -10.16 -11.52 -16.95
CA TRP A 95 -9.90 -11.93 -18.33
C TRP A 95 -8.42 -12.23 -18.59
N ILE A 96 -7.49 -11.47 -18.00
CA ILE A 96 -6.06 -11.79 -18.06
C ILE A 96 -5.81 -13.15 -17.39
N ASP A 97 -6.46 -13.44 -16.27
CA ASP A 97 -6.36 -14.76 -15.62
C ASP A 97 -6.86 -15.88 -16.53
N GLN A 98 -7.96 -15.67 -17.26
CA GLN A 98 -8.44 -16.64 -18.25
C GLN A 98 -7.45 -16.85 -19.40
N CYS A 99 -6.81 -15.78 -19.89
CA CYS A 99 -5.78 -15.88 -20.92
C CYS A 99 -4.59 -16.68 -20.39
N ARG A 100 -4.15 -16.38 -19.17
CA ARG A 100 -3.09 -17.10 -18.46
C ARG A 100 -3.40 -18.59 -18.30
N GLN A 101 -4.59 -18.94 -17.83
CA GLN A 101 -5.01 -20.33 -17.64
C GLN A 101 -5.03 -21.14 -18.95
N LYS A 102 -5.21 -20.45 -20.10
CA LYS A 102 -5.17 -21.03 -21.44
C LYS A 102 -3.80 -20.89 -22.12
N ASP A 103 -2.82 -20.33 -21.43
CA ASP A 103 -1.49 -20.00 -21.96
C ASP A 103 -1.55 -19.17 -23.27
N GLN A 104 -2.45 -18.19 -23.31
CA GLN A 104 -2.65 -17.32 -24.47
C GLN A 104 -1.98 -15.95 -24.27
N PRO A 105 -1.19 -15.45 -25.24
CA PRO A 105 -0.68 -14.09 -25.20
C PRO A 105 -1.85 -13.10 -25.30
N PHE A 106 -1.78 -12.01 -24.54
CA PHE A 106 -2.89 -11.07 -24.46
C PHE A 106 -2.47 -9.62 -24.71
N PHE A 107 -3.39 -8.85 -25.29
CA PHE A 107 -3.34 -7.39 -25.36
C PHE A 107 -4.55 -6.82 -24.62
N CYS A 108 -4.31 -6.19 -23.47
CA CYS A 108 -5.35 -5.58 -22.65
C CYS A 108 -5.32 -4.06 -22.81
N LEU A 109 -6.38 -3.48 -23.38
CA LEU A 109 -6.61 -2.03 -23.39
C LEU A 109 -7.55 -1.66 -22.25
N LEU A 110 -7.02 -1.06 -21.19
CA LEU A 110 -7.76 -0.63 -20.01
C LEU A 110 -7.91 0.89 -20.00
N THR A 111 -9.13 1.38 -20.22
CA THR A 111 -9.45 2.80 -20.41
C THR A 111 -10.55 3.25 -19.44
N PRO A 112 -10.30 3.22 -18.12
CA PRO A 112 -11.32 3.62 -17.15
C PRO A 112 -11.78 5.07 -17.42
N ASN A 113 -13.03 5.35 -17.11
CA ASN A 113 -13.60 6.67 -17.34
C ASN A 113 -13.00 7.74 -16.40
N ALA A 114 -12.44 7.35 -15.26
CA ALA A 114 -11.84 8.25 -14.30
C ALA A 114 -10.45 8.75 -14.76
N PRO A 115 -10.04 9.99 -14.40
CA PRO A 115 -10.85 11.04 -13.77
C PRO A 115 -11.59 11.87 -14.84
N HIS A 116 -12.92 11.90 -14.77
CA HIS A 116 -13.76 12.67 -15.70
C HIS A 116 -14.99 13.26 -15.00
N GLY A 117 -15.54 14.35 -15.54
CA GLY A 117 -16.81 14.93 -15.07
C GLY A 117 -17.96 13.91 -15.19
N PRO A 118 -18.96 13.88 -14.29
CA PRO A 118 -19.25 14.75 -13.13
C PRO A 118 -18.40 14.54 -11.85
N LEU A 119 -17.20 13.95 -11.93
CA LEU A 119 -16.28 13.77 -10.79
C LEU A 119 -16.91 13.04 -9.60
N HIS A 120 -17.71 12.01 -9.86
CA HIS A 120 -18.21 11.14 -8.80
C HIS A 120 -17.07 10.20 -8.40
N CYS A 121 -16.43 10.48 -7.27
CA CYS A 121 -15.37 9.65 -6.69
C CYS A 121 -15.95 8.55 -5.79
N PRO A 122 -15.18 7.52 -5.43
CA PRO A 122 -15.59 6.54 -4.41
C PRO A 122 -16.01 7.22 -3.10
N PRO A 123 -16.96 6.65 -2.33
CA PRO A 123 -17.41 7.25 -1.08
C PRO A 123 -16.25 7.47 -0.12
N ASN A 124 -16.20 8.66 0.48
CA ASN A 124 -15.17 9.08 1.45
C ASN A 124 -13.74 9.24 0.89
N SER A 125 -13.50 9.02 -0.40
CA SER A 125 -12.16 9.20 -1.00
C SER A 125 -11.74 10.67 -1.12
N ASP A 126 -12.70 11.60 -1.19
CA ASP A 126 -12.46 13.05 -1.27
C ASP A 126 -12.19 13.71 0.10
N ALA A 127 -12.58 13.06 1.21
CA ALA A 127 -12.56 13.65 2.55
C ALA A 127 -11.16 14.14 3.00
N VAL A 128 -10.12 13.34 2.74
CA VAL A 128 -8.74 13.69 3.09
C VAL A 128 -8.26 14.90 2.28
N TYR A 129 -8.60 14.96 1.00
CA TYR A 129 -8.24 16.08 0.12
C TYR A 129 -9.02 17.34 0.48
N LEU A 130 -10.32 17.22 0.79
CA LEU A 130 -11.14 18.33 1.28
C LEU A 130 -10.51 18.98 2.52
N GLN A 131 -10.09 18.18 3.50
CA GLN A 131 -9.44 18.67 4.71
C GLN A 131 -8.12 19.39 4.41
N ARG A 132 -7.27 18.79 3.56
CA ARG A 132 -5.97 19.37 3.16
C ARG A 132 -6.15 20.70 2.41
N LEU A 133 -7.08 20.74 1.46
CA LEU A 133 -7.38 21.95 0.67
C LEU A 133 -8.02 23.05 1.52
N ALA A 134 -8.82 22.68 2.54
CA ALA A 134 -9.37 23.63 3.48
C ALA A 134 -8.27 24.26 4.35
N ALA A 135 -7.32 23.47 4.84
CA ALA A 135 -6.18 23.94 5.60
C ALA A 135 -5.21 24.81 4.77
N ALA A 136 -5.08 24.55 3.46
CA ALA A 136 -4.24 25.31 2.54
C ALA A 136 -4.84 26.68 2.09
N GLY A 137 -6.09 26.99 2.46
CA GLY A 137 -6.67 28.33 2.36
C GLY A 137 -6.89 28.93 0.96
N SER A 138 -6.77 28.16 -0.14
CA SER A 138 -6.57 28.75 -1.48
C SER A 138 -7.68 28.56 -2.53
N SER A 139 -8.89 28.12 -2.18
CA SER A 139 -9.99 28.03 -3.18
C SER A 139 -11.39 28.09 -2.59
N LYS A 140 -12.36 28.51 -3.42
CA LYS A 140 -13.79 28.58 -3.06
C LYS A 140 -14.30 27.19 -2.65
N PRO A 141 -15.30 27.07 -1.75
CA PRO A 141 -15.79 25.78 -1.27
C PRO A 141 -16.15 24.77 -2.36
N GLN A 142 -16.81 25.22 -3.43
CA GLN A 142 -17.18 24.38 -4.58
C GLN A 142 -15.95 23.86 -5.33
N GLN A 143 -15.01 24.75 -5.64
CA GLN A 143 -13.77 24.39 -6.32
C GLN A 143 -12.93 23.40 -5.49
N ARG A 144 -12.87 23.57 -4.16
CA ARG A 144 -12.23 22.60 -3.26
C ARG A 144 -12.86 21.22 -3.36
N ALA A 145 -14.19 21.14 -3.42
CA ALA A 145 -14.90 19.87 -3.54
C ALA A 145 -14.63 19.17 -4.88
N GLU A 146 -14.64 19.93 -5.98
CA GLU A 146 -14.32 19.38 -7.31
C GLU A 146 -12.88 18.86 -7.38
N ILE A 147 -11.91 19.61 -6.83
CA ILE A 147 -10.52 19.19 -6.74
C ILE A 147 -10.36 17.93 -5.87
N ALA A 148 -11.01 17.89 -4.71
CA ALA A 148 -10.90 16.77 -3.80
C ALA A 148 -11.44 15.48 -4.42
N ARG A 149 -12.57 15.55 -5.11
CA ARG A 149 -13.14 14.43 -5.86
C ARG A 149 -12.24 13.99 -7.00
N PHE A 150 -11.65 14.94 -7.73
CA PHE A 150 -10.68 14.65 -8.79
C PHE A 150 -9.49 13.83 -8.26
N TYR A 151 -8.91 14.20 -7.12
CA TYR A 151 -7.85 13.40 -6.50
C TYR A 151 -8.33 12.05 -5.97
N GLY A 152 -9.52 11.96 -5.37
CA GLY A 152 -10.09 10.68 -4.94
C GLY A 152 -10.29 9.69 -6.09
N MET A 153 -10.61 10.20 -7.30
CA MET A 153 -10.66 9.38 -8.51
C MET A 153 -9.28 8.92 -8.98
N ILE A 154 -8.26 9.79 -8.93
CA ILE A 154 -6.88 9.45 -9.29
C ILE A 154 -6.31 8.38 -8.34
N GLU A 155 -6.49 8.55 -7.03
CA GLU A 155 -6.06 7.58 -6.02
C GLU A 155 -6.73 6.21 -6.23
N ASN A 156 -7.99 6.18 -6.66
CA ASN A 156 -8.66 4.93 -7.00
C ASN A 156 -8.07 4.25 -8.25
N ILE A 157 -7.66 5.02 -9.27
CA ILE A 157 -6.94 4.46 -10.43
C ILE A 157 -5.61 3.85 -9.98
N ASP A 158 -4.85 4.58 -9.15
CA ASP A 158 -3.55 4.14 -8.62
C ASP A 158 -3.69 2.85 -7.79
N THR A 159 -4.68 2.81 -6.89
CA THR A 159 -5.02 1.62 -6.10
C THR A 159 -5.32 0.41 -6.98
N ASN A 160 -6.11 0.61 -8.04
CA ASN A 160 -6.45 -0.48 -8.96
C ASN A 160 -5.29 -0.88 -9.88
N MET A 161 -4.41 0.04 -10.25
CA MET A 161 -3.17 -0.26 -10.94
C MET A 161 -2.27 -1.13 -10.07
N GLY A 162 -2.13 -0.81 -8.78
CA GLY A 162 -1.45 -1.66 -7.80
C GLY A 162 -2.00 -3.07 -7.80
N ARG A 163 -3.33 -3.24 -7.68
CA ARG A 163 -3.99 -4.55 -7.74
C ARG A 163 -3.69 -5.33 -9.02
N LEU A 164 -3.65 -4.66 -10.18
CA LEU A 164 -3.31 -5.30 -11.46
C LEU A 164 -1.85 -5.75 -11.49
N LEU A 165 -0.92 -4.90 -11.06
CA LEU A 165 0.50 -5.22 -11.00
C LEU A 165 0.77 -6.38 -10.02
N ASP A 166 0.17 -6.34 -8.83
CA ASP A 166 0.25 -7.41 -7.83
C ASP A 166 -0.23 -8.74 -8.40
N LYS A 167 -1.29 -8.73 -9.23
CA LYS A 167 -1.77 -9.95 -9.90
C LYS A 167 -0.83 -10.45 -10.98
N LEU A 168 -0.20 -9.57 -11.76
CA LEU A 168 0.83 -9.97 -12.71
C LEU A 168 2.05 -10.57 -12.00
N ASP A 169 2.43 -10.03 -10.85
CA ASP A 169 3.52 -10.55 -10.02
C ASP A 169 3.12 -11.93 -9.39
N GLU A 170 1.93 -12.03 -8.78
CA GLU A 170 1.36 -13.27 -8.21
C GLU A 170 1.31 -14.41 -9.24
N TRP A 171 0.98 -14.10 -10.49
CA TRP A 171 0.85 -15.06 -11.57
C TRP A 171 2.17 -15.39 -12.29
N GLY A 172 3.28 -14.76 -11.90
CA GLY A 172 4.57 -14.90 -12.60
C GLY A 172 4.53 -14.38 -14.04
N LEU A 173 3.63 -13.43 -14.33
CA LEU A 173 3.47 -12.80 -15.64
C LEU A 173 4.21 -11.47 -15.76
N ALA A 174 4.71 -10.90 -14.67
CA ALA A 174 5.34 -9.60 -14.64
C ALA A 174 6.49 -9.44 -15.65
N GLU A 175 7.44 -10.37 -15.68
CA GLU A 175 8.57 -10.37 -16.63
C GLU A 175 8.15 -10.70 -18.08
N LYS A 176 6.93 -11.23 -18.26
CA LYS A 176 6.36 -11.60 -19.57
C LYS A 176 5.39 -10.57 -20.11
N THR A 177 5.14 -9.49 -19.38
CA THR A 177 4.10 -8.51 -19.70
C THR A 177 4.68 -7.10 -19.68
N LEU A 178 4.69 -6.46 -20.85
CA LEU A 178 4.90 -5.01 -20.93
C LEU A 178 3.64 -4.27 -20.44
N VAL A 179 3.79 -3.46 -19.41
CA VAL A 179 2.74 -2.56 -18.92
C VAL A 179 3.05 -1.13 -19.36
N VAL A 180 2.11 -0.49 -20.07
CA VAL A 180 2.20 0.90 -20.50
C VAL A 180 1.10 1.72 -19.83
N PHE A 181 1.48 2.76 -19.09
CA PHE A 181 0.54 3.72 -18.51
C PHE A 181 0.65 5.07 -19.22
N THR A 182 -0.47 5.64 -19.66
CA THR A 182 -0.54 6.97 -20.26
C THR A 182 -1.94 7.58 -20.10
N THR A 183 -2.09 8.88 -20.32
CA THR A 183 -3.40 9.57 -20.40
C THR A 183 -3.68 10.08 -21.82
N ASP A 184 -4.92 10.49 -22.09
CA ASP A 184 -5.40 10.90 -23.42
C ASP A 184 -5.10 12.38 -23.76
N ASN A 185 -5.00 13.25 -22.76
CA ASN A 185 -4.64 14.66 -22.88
C ASN A 185 -4.03 15.20 -21.57
N GLY A 186 -3.51 16.42 -21.63
CA GLY A 186 -3.08 17.17 -20.45
C GLY A 186 -4.23 17.46 -19.49
N THR A 187 -3.92 17.95 -18.29
CA THR A 187 -4.88 18.00 -17.18
C THR A 187 -6.10 18.91 -17.46
N ALA A 188 -7.28 18.49 -16.98
CA ALA A 188 -8.49 19.31 -16.96
C ALA A 188 -8.60 20.04 -15.62
N THR A 189 -9.27 19.43 -14.63
CA THR A 189 -9.46 19.99 -13.28
C THR A 189 -8.13 20.24 -12.55
N GLY A 190 -7.10 19.42 -12.81
CA GLY A 190 -5.80 19.56 -12.15
C GLY A 190 -5.05 20.85 -12.48
N ALA A 191 -5.38 21.52 -13.60
CA ALA A 191 -4.74 22.78 -13.99
C ALA A 191 -4.98 23.89 -12.97
N ALA A 192 -6.08 23.82 -12.22
CA ALA A 192 -6.41 24.78 -11.16
C ALA A 192 -5.62 24.55 -9.85
N ILE A 193 -4.74 23.54 -9.81
CA ILE A 193 -4.03 23.09 -8.61
C ILE A 193 -2.53 23.04 -8.86
N SER A 194 -2.11 22.19 -9.80
CA SER A 194 -0.74 21.95 -10.17
C SER A 194 -0.74 21.34 -11.56
N ASN A 195 0.06 21.93 -12.44
CA ASN A 195 0.26 21.46 -13.81
C ASN A 195 1.74 21.38 -14.13
N ASP A 196 2.58 21.11 -13.12
CA ASP A 196 4.05 21.10 -13.24
C ASP A 196 4.60 22.41 -13.85
N SER A 197 4.03 23.54 -13.41
CA SER A 197 4.30 24.88 -13.96
C SER A 197 4.01 25.05 -15.47
N MET A 198 3.41 24.06 -16.13
CA MET A 198 3.05 24.13 -17.53
C MET A 198 1.80 24.98 -17.75
N ARG A 199 1.80 25.75 -18.85
CA ARG A 199 0.69 26.61 -19.23
C ARG A 199 -0.43 25.84 -19.92
N GLY A 200 -1.66 26.31 -19.72
CA GLY A 200 -2.86 25.78 -20.37
C GLY A 200 -3.41 24.51 -19.71
N SER A 201 -4.51 24.03 -20.25
CA SER A 201 -5.25 22.85 -19.79
C SER A 201 -5.87 22.11 -20.97
N LYS A 202 -6.57 21.00 -20.73
CA LYS A 202 -7.32 20.25 -21.76
C LYS A 202 -8.11 21.20 -22.67
N GLY A 203 -7.92 21.06 -23.98
CA GLY A 203 -8.55 21.91 -25.00
C GLY A 203 -7.74 23.16 -25.37
N THR A 204 -6.48 23.25 -24.96
CA THR A 204 -5.56 24.31 -25.37
C THR A 204 -4.31 23.72 -26.06
N PRO A 205 -3.62 24.48 -26.94
CA PRO A 205 -2.46 23.98 -27.68
C PRO A 205 -1.15 24.02 -26.87
N TYR A 206 -1.21 24.58 -25.66
CA TYR A 206 -0.07 24.70 -24.75
C TYR A 206 0.35 23.34 -24.20
N ARG A 207 1.57 23.26 -23.68
CA ARG A 207 2.15 22.02 -23.16
C ARG A 207 1.31 21.40 -22.05
N GLY A 208 0.72 22.21 -21.17
CA GLY A 208 -0.17 21.74 -20.10
C GLY A 208 -1.49 21.13 -20.57
N GLY A 209 -1.91 21.40 -21.81
CA GLY A 209 -3.07 20.76 -22.44
C GLY A 209 -2.75 19.50 -23.23
N THR A 210 -1.47 19.25 -23.55
CA THR A 210 -1.07 18.29 -24.59
C THR A 210 -0.01 17.28 -24.13
N ARG A 211 0.78 17.56 -23.09
CA ARG A 211 1.75 16.63 -22.51
C ARG A 211 1.05 15.72 -21.49
N VAL A 212 1.40 14.44 -21.53
CA VAL A 212 0.84 13.38 -20.68
C VAL A 212 1.98 12.56 -20.06
N PRO A 213 1.78 11.92 -18.89
CA PRO A 213 2.71 10.91 -18.41
C PRO A 213 2.73 9.71 -19.37
N SER A 214 3.88 9.09 -19.54
CA SER A 214 4.03 7.82 -20.27
C SER A 214 5.05 6.95 -19.56
N PHE A 215 4.58 5.92 -18.86
CA PHE A 215 5.43 4.97 -18.14
C PHE A 215 5.38 3.62 -18.84
N TRP A 216 6.56 3.00 -19.01
CA TRP A 216 6.73 1.70 -19.64
C TRP A 216 7.48 0.80 -18.66
N ARG A 217 6.84 -0.29 -18.23
CA ARG A 217 7.40 -1.24 -17.27
C ARG A 217 7.46 -2.62 -17.89
N TRP A 218 8.66 -3.18 -17.97
CA TRP A 218 8.89 -4.58 -18.36
C TRP A 218 10.08 -5.15 -17.57
N PRO A 219 9.84 -5.72 -16.39
CA PRO A 219 10.89 -6.24 -15.51
C PRO A 219 11.75 -7.28 -16.23
N GLY A 220 13.07 -7.22 -16.01
CA GLY A 220 14.03 -8.11 -16.66
C GLY A 220 14.33 -7.78 -18.13
N VAL A 221 13.60 -6.86 -18.75
CA VAL A 221 13.77 -6.46 -20.17
C VAL A 221 14.18 -5.00 -20.29
N LEU A 222 13.44 -4.08 -19.68
CA LEU A 222 13.71 -2.63 -19.75
C LEU A 222 14.49 -2.14 -18.52
N PRO A 223 15.35 -1.11 -18.66
CA PRO A 223 16.05 -0.49 -17.54
C PRO A 223 15.07 0.25 -16.61
N GLN A 224 15.34 0.24 -15.31
CA GLN A 224 14.47 0.83 -14.28
C GLN A 224 14.88 2.27 -13.93
N GLY A 225 13.89 3.13 -13.67
CA GLY A 225 14.13 4.50 -13.20
C GLY A 225 14.78 5.44 -14.22
N VAL A 226 14.57 5.17 -15.52
CA VAL A 226 15.18 5.92 -16.62
C VAL A 226 14.18 6.91 -17.23
N ASP A 227 14.59 8.19 -17.30
CA ASP A 227 13.87 9.22 -18.04
C ASP A 227 14.37 9.33 -19.49
N VAL A 228 13.44 9.38 -20.45
CA VAL A 228 13.77 9.55 -21.88
C VAL A 228 13.49 11.00 -22.30
N PRO A 229 14.54 11.81 -22.62
CA PRO A 229 14.37 13.23 -22.92
C PRO A 229 13.90 13.49 -24.37
N ALA A 230 13.93 12.47 -25.23
CA ALA A 230 13.61 12.58 -26.65
C ALA A 230 12.14 12.99 -26.90
N LEU A 231 11.89 13.73 -27.99
CA LEU A 231 10.54 14.11 -28.39
C LEU A 231 9.79 12.90 -28.99
N THR A 232 8.81 12.40 -28.25
CA THR A 232 7.96 11.24 -28.59
C THR A 232 6.47 11.62 -28.61
N ALA A 233 5.62 10.74 -29.16
CA ALA A 233 4.17 10.93 -29.27
C ALA A 233 3.40 9.61 -29.14
N HIS A 234 2.10 9.68 -28.81
CA HIS A 234 1.25 8.50 -28.71
C HIS A 234 1.15 7.68 -30.01
N ILE A 235 1.35 8.30 -31.18
CA ILE A 235 1.39 7.60 -32.48
C ILE A 235 2.58 6.64 -32.60
N ASP A 236 3.61 6.79 -31.76
CA ASP A 236 4.79 5.93 -31.72
C ASP A 236 4.49 4.57 -31.05
N VAL A 237 3.41 4.47 -30.26
CA VAL A 237 3.02 3.23 -29.57
C VAL A 237 2.71 2.10 -30.55
N PHE A 238 1.98 2.41 -31.63
CA PHE A 238 1.56 1.40 -32.62
C PHE A 238 2.75 0.65 -33.26
N PRO A 239 3.73 1.33 -33.90
CA PRO A 239 4.89 0.64 -34.46
C PRO A 239 5.77 0.00 -33.38
N THR A 240 5.89 0.60 -32.20
CA THR A 240 6.66 0.01 -31.09
C THR A 240 6.11 -1.37 -30.69
N LEU A 241 4.80 -1.47 -30.50
CA LEU A 241 4.17 -2.74 -30.13
C LEU A 241 4.19 -3.76 -31.27
N CYS A 242 4.15 -3.31 -32.54
CA CYS A 242 4.37 -4.20 -33.68
C CYS A 242 5.78 -4.78 -33.67
N ASP A 243 6.81 -3.94 -33.46
CA ASP A 243 8.20 -4.41 -33.42
C ASP A 243 8.46 -5.36 -32.24
N ILE A 244 7.92 -5.05 -31.05
CA ILE A 244 8.00 -5.92 -29.87
C ILE A 244 7.36 -7.28 -30.15
N ALA A 245 6.19 -7.28 -30.81
CA ALA A 245 5.50 -8.51 -31.22
C ALA A 245 6.10 -9.14 -32.49
N GLN A 246 7.21 -8.60 -33.01
CA GLN A 246 7.90 -9.06 -34.22
C GLN A 246 7.00 -9.11 -35.47
N ILE A 247 6.06 -8.16 -35.57
CA ILE A 247 5.11 -8.07 -36.67
C ILE A 247 5.67 -7.20 -37.80
N GLN A 248 5.86 -7.80 -38.97
CA GLN A 248 6.13 -7.06 -40.19
C GLN A 248 4.83 -6.48 -40.77
N LEU A 249 4.70 -5.16 -40.73
CA LEU A 249 3.54 -4.48 -41.29
C LEU A 249 3.54 -4.59 -42.82
N PRO A 250 2.41 -4.98 -43.45
CA PRO A 250 2.28 -4.97 -44.90
C PRO A 250 2.60 -3.59 -45.49
N PRO A 251 3.26 -3.48 -46.65
CA PRO A 251 3.66 -2.19 -47.22
C PRO A 251 2.53 -1.17 -47.36
N ALA A 252 1.31 -1.64 -47.68
CA ALA A 252 0.12 -0.79 -47.80
C ALA A 252 -0.32 -0.12 -46.47
N ILE A 253 0.07 -0.70 -45.34
CA ILE A 253 -0.19 -0.21 -43.98
C ILE A 253 1.05 0.52 -43.47
N GLY A 254 2.22 -0.11 -43.53
CA GLY A 254 3.47 0.41 -43.02
C GLY A 254 3.86 1.77 -43.63
N SER A 255 3.62 1.97 -44.94
CA SER A 255 3.86 3.26 -45.61
C SER A 255 2.98 4.42 -45.11
N ARG A 256 1.94 4.14 -44.32
CA ARG A 256 1.02 5.13 -43.73
C ARG A 256 1.22 5.32 -42.23
N VAL A 257 2.13 4.56 -41.61
CA VAL A 257 2.44 4.72 -40.18
C VAL A 257 3.37 5.91 -40.01
N GLU A 258 2.89 6.95 -39.37
CA GLU A 258 3.66 8.18 -39.10
C GLU A 258 4.47 8.11 -37.79
N GLY A 259 4.14 7.14 -36.92
CA GLY A 259 4.85 6.89 -35.68
C GLY A 259 6.23 6.28 -35.92
N ARG A 260 7.10 6.39 -34.92
CA ARG A 260 8.42 5.76 -34.90
C ARG A 260 8.48 4.77 -33.75
N SER A 261 9.09 3.62 -33.96
CA SER A 261 9.30 2.67 -32.87
C SER A 261 10.16 3.28 -31.77
N LEU A 262 9.70 3.17 -30.53
CA LEU A 262 10.41 3.64 -29.34
C LEU A 262 11.44 2.63 -28.85
N LEU A 263 11.50 1.42 -29.42
CA LEU A 263 12.43 0.37 -28.98
C LEU A 263 13.87 0.85 -28.77
N PRO A 264 14.50 1.60 -29.70
CA PRO A 264 15.85 2.11 -29.48
C PRO A 264 15.96 2.98 -28.22
N LEU A 265 14.95 3.81 -27.94
CA LEU A 265 14.91 4.68 -26.77
C LEU A 265 14.56 3.93 -25.47
N LEU A 266 13.82 2.84 -25.58
CA LEU A 266 13.47 1.97 -24.45
C LEU A 266 14.67 1.12 -24.02
N GLU A 267 15.52 0.72 -24.97
CA GLU A 267 16.77 0.00 -24.73
C GLU A 267 17.89 0.94 -24.26
N ASP A 268 18.01 2.12 -24.87
CA ASP A 268 18.98 3.16 -24.52
C ASP A 268 18.32 4.55 -24.63
N ALA A 269 18.12 5.22 -23.49
CA ALA A 269 17.51 6.55 -23.43
C ALA A 269 18.30 7.65 -24.16
N HIS A 270 19.53 7.37 -24.57
CA HIS A 270 20.40 8.25 -25.34
C HIS A 270 20.63 7.78 -26.77
N ALA A 271 19.90 6.76 -27.23
CA ALA A 271 19.96 6.27 -28.60
C ALA A 271 19.75 7.43 -29.59
N ALA A 272 20.43 7.32 -30.74
CA ALA A 272 20.29 8.30 -31.81
C ALA A 272 18.82 8.41 -32.23
N TRP A 273 18.23 9.58 -31.99
CA TRP A 273 16.83 9.85 -32.31
C TRP A 273 16.74 10.91 -33.40
N PRO A 274 16.23 10.56 -34.60
CA PRO A 274 16.11 11.54 -35.67
C PRO A 274 15.24 12.73 -35.27
N GLU A 275 15.63 13.93 -35.66
CA GLU A 275 14.80 15.11 -35.43
C GLU A 275 13.39 14.93 -36.03
N ARG A 276 12.40 15.54 -35.37
CA ARG A 276 10.99 15.51 -35.82
C ARG A 276 10.25 16.75 -35.41
N THR A 277 9.15 16.99 -36.11
CA THR A 277 8.13 17.92 -35.67
C THR A 277 6.88 17.17 -35.22
N LEU A 278 6.25 17.65 -34.15
CA LEU A 278 4.95 17.20 -33.68
C LEU A 278 3.97 18.36 -33.71
N VAL A 279 2.82 18.17 -34.36
CA VAL A 279 1.77 19.18 -34.43
C VAL A 279 0.62 18.79 -33.51
N THR A 280 0.06 19.78 -32.81
CA THR A 280 -1.20 19.64 -32.07
C THR A 280 -2.16 20.74 -32.51
N HIS A 281 -3.39 20.38 -32.80
CA HIS A 281 -4.44 21.32 -33.16
C HIS A 281 -5.72 20.98 -32.39
N VAL A 282 -6.35 21.98 -31.77
CA VAL A 282 -7.54 21.75 -30.93
C VAL A 282 -8.75 21.24 -31.71
N GLY A 283 -8.88 21.52 -33.00
CA GLY A 283 -9.91 20.91 -33.85
C GLY A 283 -11.35 21.30 -33.51
N ARG A 284 -11.61 22.44 -32.87
CA ARG A 284 -12.95 22.88 -32.44
C ARG A 284 -13.40 24.09 -33.23
N TRP A 285 -14.23 23.86 -34.24
CA TRP A 285 -14.86 24.87 -35.09
C TRP A 285 -16.28 24.44 -35.45
N GLU A 286 -17.07 25.38 -35.96
CA GLU A 286 -18.39 25.06 -36.52
C GLU A 286 -18.24 24.20 -37.78
N ARG A 287 -19.28 23.42 -38.10
CA ARG A 287 -19.26 22.53 -39.27
C ARG A 287 -18.87 23.28 -40.55
N ASN A 288 -18.00 22.66 -41.35
CA ASN A 288 -17.44 23.19 -42.60
C ASN A 288 -16.54 24.42 -42.42
N GLN A 289 -16.10 24.75 -41.20
CA GLN A 289 -15.21 25.89 -40.92
C GLN A 289 -13.74 25.50 -40.76
N ALA A 290 -13.38 24.22 -40.96
CA ALA A 290 -11.98 23.78 -40.90
C ALA A 290 -11.05 24.65 -41.77
N VAL A 291 -11.42 24.88 -43.04
CA VAL A 291 -10.62 25.67 -44.00
C VAL A 291 -10.32 27.11 -43.54
N HIS A 292 -11.16 27.66 -42.65
CA HIS A 292 -11.03 29.01 -42.11
C HIS A 292 -10.38 29.04 -40.72
N SER A 293 -10.04 27.87 -40.18
CA SER A 293 -9.46 27.71 -38.85
C SER A 293 -8.01 27.21 -38.83
N PRO A 294 -7.16 27.45 -39.86
CA PRO A 294 -5.87 26.77 -40.01
C PRO A 294 -4.89 27.07 -38.88
N TRP A 295 -5.03 28.19 -38.16
CA TRP A 295 -4.14 28.55 -37.05
C TRP A 295 -4.89 28.66 -35.73
N ALA A 296 -6.13 28.17 -35.65
CA ALA A 296 -6.98 28.31 -34.49
C ALA A 296 -6.55 27.34 -33.38
N HIS A 297 -5.86 27.86 -32.37
CA HIS A 297 -5.41 27.06 -31.22
C HIS A 297 -4.58 25.84 -31.64
N CYS A 298 -3.42 26.12 -32.22
CA CYS A 298 -2.48 25.11 -32.70
C CYS A 298 -1.07 25.31 -32.13
N SER A 299 -0.28 24.24 -32.15
CA SER A 299 1.15 24.29 -31.83
C SER A 299 1.95 23.29 -32.66
N ILE A 300 3.21 23.61 -32.92
CA ILE A 300 4.21 22.71 -33.51
C ILE A 300 5.47 22.71 -32.65
N ARG A 301 5.98 21.51 -32.34
CA ARG A 301 7.19 21.30 -31.53
C ARG A 301 8.27 20.58 -32.33
N GLY A 302 9.52 21.03 -32.24
CA GLY A 302 10.68 20.40 -32.88
C GLY A 302 11.95 21.22 -32.66
N GLY A 303 13.14 20.59 -32.73
CA GLY A 303 14.42 21.27 -32.56
C GLY A 303 14.59 22.03 -31.23
N GLY A 304 13.96 21.55 -30.15
CA GLY A 304 13.98 22.20 -28.84
C GLY A 304 12.99 23.37 -28.64
N TYR A 305 12.16 23.68 -29.65
CA TYR A 305 11.22 24.80 -29.61
C TYR A 305 9.75 24.37 -29.68
N ALA A 306 8.87 25.23 -29.17
CA ALA A 306 7.41 25.16 -29.35
C ALA A 306 6.92 26.47 -29.98
N LEU A 307 6.25 26.37 -31.13
CA LEU A 307 5.61 27.48 -31.82
C LEU A 307 4.09 27.35 -31.67
N ILE A 308 3.41 28.39 -31.20
CA ILE A 308 2.00 28.36 -30.80
C ILE A 308 1.23 29.50 -31.48
N ASN A 309 0.00 29.21 -31.93
CA ASN A 309 -0.95 30.21 -32.41
C ASN A 309 -2.32 30.02 -31.78
N THR A 310 -2.82 31.05 -31.10
CA THR A 310 -4.19 31.06 -30.55
C THR A 310 -5.07 32.14 -31.16
N ALA A 311 -4.54 32.99 -32.05
CA ALA A 311 -5.28 34.10 -32.63
C ALA A 311 -5.90 33.77 -33.99
N ASN A 312 -5.60 32.58 -34.54
CA ASN A 312 -5.96 32.18 -35.89
C ASN A 312 -5.51 33.19 -36.96
N LYS A 313 -4.28 33.72 -36.83
CA LYS A 313 -3.69 34.67 -37.77
C LYS A 313 -2.28 34.24 -38.16
N PRO A 314 -1.88 34.32 -39.43
CA PRO A 314 -0.60 33.78 -39.91
C PRO A 314 0.63 34.46 -39.29
N ASP A 315 0.49 35.68 -38.76
CA ASP A 315 1.56 36.49 -38.15
C ASP A 315 1.56 36.47 -36.61
N ALA A 316 0.58 35.82 -35.97
CA ALA A 316 0.40 35.84 -34.52
C ALA A 316 1.14 34.71 -33.78
N TRP A 317 2.23 34.20 -34.34
CA TRP A 317 3.01 33.11 -33.75
C TRP A 317 3.76 33.54 -32.49
N GLN A 318 3.73 32.67 -31.49
CA GLN A 318 4.49 32.78 -30.24
C GLN A 318 5.48 31.63 -30.18
N LEU A 319 6.76 31.93 -29.93
CA LEU A 319 7.83 30.92 -29.87
C LEU A 319 8.35 30.82 -28.43
N TYR A 320 8.55 29.58 -27.97
CA TYR A 320 9.07 29.25 -26.65
C TYR A 320 10.19 28.23 -26.74
N ASP A 321 11.23 28.38 -25.92
CA ASP A 321 12.30 27.39 -25.75
C ASP A 321 11.78 26.29 -24.81
N SER A 322 11.51 25.08 -25.35
CA SER A 322 10.85 24.01 -24.61
C SER A 322 11.72 23.40 -23.50
N SER A 323 13.04 23.61 -23.56
CA SER A 323 14.00 23.13 -22.57
C SER A 323 14.15 24.08 -21.39
N LYS A 324 14.07 25.40 -21.64
CA LYS A 324 14.30 26.44 -20.63
C LYS A 324 13.04 27.08 -20.09
N ASP A 325 11.94 27.01 -20.84
CA ASP A 325 10.65 27.63 -20.49
C ASP A 325 9.51 26.60 -20.62
N PRO A 326 9.45 25.58 -19.74
CA PRO A 326 8.38 24.59 -19.75
C PRO A 326 6.98 25.20 -19.49
N GLY A 327 6.95 26.40 -18.89
CA GLY A 327 5.73 27.17 -18.65
C GLY A 327 5.26 28.03 -19.82
N GLU A 328 5.99 28.06 -20.94
CA GLU A 328 5.62 28.86 -22.13
C GLU A 328 5.25 30.31 -21.77
N THR A 329 6.10 30.93 -20.94
CA THR A 329 5.89 32.23 -20.31
C THR A 329 6.56 33.38 -21.07
N LYS A 330 7.67 33.12 -21.76
CA LYS A 330 8.47 34.14 -22.45
C LYS A 330 8.45 33.91 -23.95
N ASN A 331 7.66 34.73 -24.66
CA ASN A 331 7.66 34.71 -26.12
C ASN A 331 8.99 35.27 -26.66
N ILE A 332 9.74 34.44 -27.36
CA ILE A 332 11.04 34.75 -27.97
C ILE A 332 10.98 34.84 -29.51
N ALA A 333 9.80 34.88 -30.11
CA ALA A 333 9.61 34.88 -31.57
C ALA A 333 10.40 35.98 -32.28
N ALA A 334 10.39 37.21 -31.74
CA ALA A 334 11.11 38.35 -32.31
C ALA A 334 12.64 38.17 -32.32
N GLN A 335 13.18 37.34 -31.42
CA GLN A 335 14.62 37.06 -31.29
C GLN A 335 15.06 35.91 -32.22
N HIS A 336 14.12 35.08 -32.68
CA HIS A 336 14.41 33.90 -33.51
C HIS A 336 13.50 33.80 -34.75
N PRO A 337 13.46 34.83 -35.63
CA PRO A 337 12.56 34.87 -36.78
C PRO A 337 12.77 33.70 -37.76
N ALA A 338 14.00 33.20 -37.90
CA ALA A 338 14.31 32.05 -38.75
C ALA A 338 13.65 30.76 -38.25
N VAL A 339 13.65 30.53 -36.93
CA VAL A 339 13.00 29.36 -36.30
C VAL A 339 11.48 29.45 -36.47
N VAL A 340 10.91 30.64 -36.29
CA VAL A 340 9.48 30.89 -36.54
C VAL A 340 9.12 30.53 -37.97
N ALA A 341 9.85 31.06 -38.97
CA ALA A 341 9.58 30.78 -40.38
C ALA A 341 9.69 29.29 -40.72
N GLN A 342 10.70 28.60 -40.17
CA GLN A 342 10.89 27.16 -40.37
C GLN A 342 9.71 26.34 -39.82
N LEU A 343 9.34 26.57 -38.56
CA LEU A 343 8.28 25.81 -37.89
C LEU A 343 6.89 26.17 -38.44
N ALA A 344 6.61 27.45 -38.71
CA ALA A 344 5.36 27.87 -39.34
C ALA A 344 5.20 27.26 -40.74
N GLY A 345 6.25 27.26 -41.55
CA GLY A 345 6.20 26.62 -42.86
C GLY A 345 6.03 25.10 -42.80
N ALA A 346 6.61 24.43 -41.79
CA ALA A 346 6.37 23.01 -41.55
C ALA A 346 4.92 22.74 -41.11
N TYR A 347 4.38 23.60 -40.26
CA TYR A 347 2.99 23.55 -39.84
C TYR A 347 2.03 23.72 -41.03
N ASP A 348 2.24 24.73 -41.89
CA ASP A 348 1.36 24.98 -43.03
C ASP A 348 1.35 23.80 -44.01
N ARG A 349 2.52 23.19 -44.28
CA ARG A 349 2.59 21.95 -45.09
C ARG A 349 1.82 20.80 -44.46
N TRP A 350 1.96 20.61 -43.15
CA TRP A 350 1.20 19.60 -42.42
C TRP A 350 -0.31 19.88 -42.52
N TRP A 351 -0.74 21.12 -42.31
CA TRP A 351 -2.15 21.52 -42.37
C TRP A 351 -2.76 21.22 -43.76
N GLN A 352 -2.07 21.62 -44.83
CA GLN A 352 -2.51 21.32 -46.19
C GLN A 352 -2.61 19.81 -46.47
N SER A 353 -1.75 19.01 -45.84
CA SER A 353 -1.80 17.54 -45.97
C SER A 353 -2.96 16.89 -45.21
N VAL A 354 -3.35 17.46 -44.06
CA VAL A 354 -4.40 16.90 -43.18
C VAL A 354 -5.79 17.38 -43.58
N LEU A 355 -5.93 18.59 -44.13
CA LEU A 355 -7.21 19.18 -44.47
C LEU A 355 -8.09 18.27 -45.37
N PRO A 356 -7.58 17.63 -46.45
CA PRO A 356 -8.35 16.65 -47.22
C PRO A 356 -8.69 15.35 -46.47
N ALA A 357 -7.97 15.05 -45.37
CA ALA A 357 -8.16 13.84 -44.57
C ALA A 357 -9.20 14.00 -43.44
N LEU A 358 -9.79 15.18 -43.26
CA LEU A 358 -10.90 15.44 -42.33
C LEU A 358 -12.23 14.86 -42.84
N VAL A 359 -12.27 13.54 -43.07
CA VAL A 359 -13.36 12.80 -43.72
C VAL A 359 -14.72 12.83 -42.98
N ASN A 360 -14.76 13.43 -41.78
CA ASN A 360 -15.97 13.57 -40.97
C ASN A 360 -16.50 15.00 -40.91
N GLU A 361 -15.80 16.00 -41.47
CA GLU A 361 -16.17 17.43 -41.42
C GLU A 361 -17.59 17.67 -41.96
N ASN A 362 -17.99 16.92 -42.98
CA ASN A 362 -19.26 17.13 -43.68
C ASN A 362 -20.31 16.05 -43.35
N LYS A 363 -20.05 15.14 -42.40
CA LYS A 363 -20.98 14.04 -42.09
C LYS A 363 -21.98 14.41 -41.01
N ASP A 364 -23.24 14.09 -41.28
CA ASP A 364 -24.28 14.12 -40.24
C ASP A 364 -24.12 12.93 -39.31
N GLY A 365 -24.23 13.18 -38.00
CA GLY A 365 -24.41 12.11 -37.03
C GLY A 365 -25.79 11.45 -37.19
N PRO A 366 -25.97 10.24 -36.66
CA PRO A 366 -27.28 9.60 -36.67
C PRO A 366 -28.30 10.44 -35.87
N ALA A 367 -29.56 10.43 -36.30
CA ALA A 367 -30.64 11.20 -35.65
C ALA A 367 -30.83 10.82 -34.17
N GLU A 368 -30.51 9.57 -33.81
CA GLU A 368 -30.46 9.09 -32.44
C GLU A 368 -29.18 8.28 -32.22
N ASN A 369 -28.60 8.36 -31.03
CA ASN A 369 -27.36 7.66 -30.69
C ASN A 369 -27.55 6.11 -30.77
N PRO A 370 -26.77 5.39 -31.59
CA PRO A 370 -26.90 3.95 -31.76
C PRO A 370 -26.69 3.12 -30.49
N PHE A 371 -25.80 3.55 -29.59
CA PHE A 371 -25.54 2.86 -28.31
C PHE A 371 -26.78 2.89 -27.41
N LYS A 372 -27.46 4.03 -27.35
CA LYS A 372 -28.73 4.19 -26.61
C LYS A 372 -29.88 3.39 -27.23
N LEU A 373 -29.97 3.40 -28.56
CA LEU A 373 -30.93 2.58 -29.30
C LEU A 373 -30.73 1.09 -29.03
N ALA A 374 -29.49 0.61 -29.04
CA ALA A 374 -29.16 -0.78 -28.75
C ALA A 374 -29.57 -1.16 -27.32
N HIS A 375 -29.26 -0.32 -26.33
CA HIS A 375 -29.68 -0.53 -24.95
C HIS A 375 -31.21 -0.59 -24.81
N ARG A 376 -31.94 0.38 -25.40
CA ARG A 376 -33.41 0.42 -25.35
C ARG A 376 -34.02 -0.85 -25.95
N ARG A 377 -33.54 -1.26 -27.13
CA ARG A 377 -34.02 -2.48 -27.80
C ARG A 377 -33.78 -3.74 -26.97
N GLN A 378 -32.67 -3.81 -26.22
CA GLN A 378 -32.42 -4.94 -25.34
C GLN A 378 -33.41 -4.97 -24.17
N ILE A 379 -33.58 -3.85 -23.45
CA ILE A 379 -34.47 -3.81 -22.27
C ILE A 379 -35.95 -3.99 -22.63
N GLU A 380 -36.37 -3.64 -23.85
CA GLU A 380 -37.71 -3.95 -24.39
C GLU A 380 -37.91 -5.44 -24.62
N ARG A 381 -36.82 -6.20 -24.86
CA ARG A 381 -36.86 -7.65 -25.11
C ARG A 381 -36.67 -8.46 -23.83
N GLN A 382 -35.75 -8.05 -22.96
CA GLN A 382 -35.40 -8.75 -21.73
C GLN A 382 -34.77 -7.81 -20.68
N PRO A 383 -34.97 -8.06 -19.37
CA PRO A 383 -34.27 -7.33 -18.32
C PRO A 383 -32.74 -7.42 -18.45
N LEU A 384 -32.03 -6.43 -17.91
CA LEU A 384 -30.57 -6.51 -17.79
C LEU A 384 -30.19 -7.60 -16.80
N GLU A 385 -29.33 -8.52 -17.22
CA GLU A 385 -28.74 -9.51 -16.33
C GLU A 385 -27.69 -8.86 -15.42
N ALA A 386 -27.59 -9.35 -14.19
CA ALA A 386 -26.51 -8.97 -13.30
C ALA A 386 -25.18 -9.53 -13.82
N TYR A 387 -24.18 -8.67 -13.99
CA TYR A 387 -22.83 -9.10 -14.34
C TYR A 387 -22.23 -9.89 -13.19
N ALA A 388 -22.12 -11.21 -13.37
CA ALA A 388 -21.30 -12.06 -12.54
C ALA A 388 -19.86 -12.02 -13.10
N PRO A 389 -18.86 -11.55 -12.33
CA PRO A 389 -17.46 -11.76 -12.70
C PRO A 389 -17.24 -13.25 -12.91
N ALA A 390 -16.39 -13.61 -13.88
CA ALA A 390 -16.16 -15.01 -14.19
C ALA A 390 -15.69 -15.74 -12.92
N GLN A 391 -16.54 -16.62 -12.39
CA GLN A 391 -16.15 -17.52 -11.32
C GLN A 391 -14.98 -18.34 -11.86
N THR A 392 -13.86 -18.37 -11.14
CA THR A 392 -12.77 -19.32 -11.41
C THR A 392 -13.37 -20.72 -11.34
N THR A 393 -13.71 -21.28 -12.50
CA THR A 393 -14.31 -22.60 -12.61
C THR A 393 -13.26 -23.62 -12.19
N SER A 394 -13.45 -24.22 -11.02
CA SER A 394 -12.75 -25.45 -10.65
C SER A 394 -13.16 -26.56 -11.64
N PRO A 395 -12.23 -27.30 -12.26
CA PRO A 395 -12.60 -28.40 -13.14
C PRO A 395 -13.11 -29.60 -12.33
N VAL A 396 -14.25 -30.16 -12.75
CA VAL A 396 -14.83 -31.39 -12.23
C VAL A 396 -14.26 -32.61 -12.99
N ALA A 397 -13.81 -33.59 -12.18
CA ALA A 397 -13.64 -35.04 -12.32
C ALA A 397 -13.62 -35.75 -13.69
N GLY A 398 -12.63 -36.67 -13.83
CA GLY A 398 -12.76 -37.87 -14.67
C GLY A 398 -11.45 -38.56 -15.08
N GLY A 399 -10.79 -39.30 -14.18
CA GLY A 399 -9.67 -40.21 -14.51
C GLY A 399 -9.04 -40.85 -13.26
N PRO A 400 -8.64 -42.13 -13.26
CA PRO A 400 -8.33 -42.86 -12.03
C PRO A 400 -6.94 -42.51 -11.47
N ALA A 401 -6.98 -42.09 -10.20
CA ALA A 401 -5.97 -42.14 -9.13
C ALA A 401 -4.47 -42.04 -9.48
N ALA A 402 -3.95 -40.83 -9.30
CA ALA A 402 -2.66 -40.58 -8.63
C ALA A 402 -2.96 -39.71 -7.37
N PRO A 403 -2.18 -39.81 -6.27
CA PRO A 403 -2.59 -39.30 -4.96
C PRO A 403 -2.84 -37.78 -4.99
N ALA A 404 -4.04 -37.40 -4.55
CA ALA A 404 -4.55 -36.05 -4.60
C ALA A 404 -3.76 -35.10 -3.68
N VAL A 405 -3.17 -34.06 -4.26
CA VAL A 405 -2.81 -32.82 -3.55
C VAL A 405 -4.10 -32.00 -3.42
N SER A 406 -4.54 -31.73 -2.19
CA SER A 406 -5.81 -31.04 -1.91
C SER A 406 -5.80 -29.59 -2.40
N ALA A 407 -6.98 -29.11 -2.83
CA ALA A 407 -7.24 -27.68 -3.01
C ALA A 407 -6.94 -26.95 -1.68
N LYS A 408 -5.94 -26.05 -1.66
CA LYS A 408 -5.48 -25.39 -0.43
C LYS A 408 -6.63 -24.65 0.27
N GLN A 409 -7.09 -25.18 1.40
CA GLN A 409 -7.93 -24.46 2.36
C GLN A 409 -7.18 -23.20 2.83
N ARG A 410 -7.90 -22.08 3.01
CA ARG A 410 -7.31 -20.86 3.60
C ARG A 410 -6.75 -21.18 4.99
N PRO A 411 -5.55 -20.69 5.34
CA PRO A 411 -4.94 -21.02 6.63
C PRO A 411 -5.67 -20.33 7.78
N SER A 412 -5.73 -20.98 8.95
CA SER A 412 -6.14 -20.28 10.18
C SER A 412 -4.98 -19.41 10.68
N VAL A 413 -5.27 -18.46 11.55
CA VAL A 413 -4.28 -17.55 12.14
C VAL A 413 -4.38 -17.60 13.65
N LEU A 414 -3.25 -17.85 14.32
CA LEU A 414 -3.09 -17.77 15.76
C LEU A 414 -2.04 -16.70 16.08
N VAL A 415 -2.46 -15.62 16.73
CA VAL A 415 -1.57 -14.61 17.28
C VAL A 415 -1.38 -14.90 18.76
N ILE A 416 -0.13 -15.15 19.17
CA ILE A 416 0.30 -15.32 20.55
C ILE A 416 1.09 -14.08 20.94
N LEU A 417 0.59 -13.34 21.93
CA LEU A 417 1.16 -12.09 22.40
C LEU A 417 1.55 -12.22 23.87
N SER A 418 2.82 -11.99 24.20
CA SER A 418 3.28 -11.77 25.58
C SER A 418 3.23 -10.28 25.96
N ASP A 419 3.26 -9.98 27.25
CA ASP A 419 3.23 -8.62 27.81
C ASP A 419 4.56 -8.35 28.51
N ASP A 420 5.32 -7.35 28.07
CA ASP A 420 6.65 -6.99 28.60
C ASP A 420 7.79 -8.02 28.34
N GLN A 421 7.70 -8.88 27.32
CA GLN A 421 8.76 -9.85 26.99
C GLN A 421 9.88 -9.28 26.09
N ARG A 422 11.15 -9.39 26.53
CA ARG A 422 12.34 -8.98 25.78
C ARG A 422 12.71 -9.96 24.67
N ALA A 423 13.36 -9.45 23.63
CA ALA A 423 13.78 -10.23 22.47
C ALA A 423 14.84 -11.31 22.77
N ASP A 424 15.62 -11.15 23.84
CA ASP A 424 16.71 -12.03 24.27
C ASP A 424 16.25 -13.17 25.20
N THR A 425 14.95 -13.43 25.29
CA THR A 425 14.37 -14.37 26.27
C THR A 425 13.93 -15.70 25.67
N ILE A 426 14.47 -16.06 24.50
CA ILE A 426 14.18 -17.34 23.82
C ILE A 426 15.46 -18.16 23.80
N HIS A 427 15.38 -19.41 24.28
CA HIS A 427 16.52 -20.32 24.40
C HIS A 427 17.21 -20.55 23.06
N ALA A 428 16.46 -20.93 22.02
CA ALA A 428 16.98 -21.13 20.66
C ALA A 428 17.57 -19.87 20.00
N LEU A 429 17.35 -18.68 20.58
CA LEU A 429 17.95 -17.42 20.13
C LEU A 429 19.21 -17.02 20.90
N GLY A 430 19.69 -17.88 21.82
CA GLY A 430 21.00 -17.76 22.46
C GLY A 430 20.98 -17.67 23.98
N ASN A 431 19.80 -17.62 24.62
CA ASN A 431 19.71 -17.49 26.07
C ASN A 431 19.72 -18.86 26.77
N GLN A 432 20.90 -19.28 27.23
CA GLN A 432 21.09 -20.56 27.91
C GLN A 432 20.51 -20.63 29.33
N GLN A 433 20.06 -19.50 29.90
CA GLN A 433 19.54 -19.43 31.26
C GLN A 433 18.04 -19.76 31.34
N ILE A 434 17.34 -19.79 30.21
CA ILE A 434 15.89 -20.04 30.12
C ILE A 434 15.59 -21.29 29.29
N ASN A 435 14.49 -21.98 29.61
CA ASN A 435 13.95 -23.08 28.83
C ASN A 435 12.64 -22.66 28.17
N THR A 436 12.61 -22.64 26.83
CA THR A 436 11.43 -22.23 26.05
C THR A 436 11.11 -23.23 24.93
N PRO A 437 10.88 -24.52 25.22
CA PRO A 437 10.69 -25.54 24.19
C PRO A 437 9.56 -25.24 23.19
N GLY A 438 8.49 -24.55 23.59
CA GLY A 438 7.42 -24.13 22.69
C GLY A 438 7.88 -23.08 21.69
N LEU A 439 8.54 -22.03 22.16
CA LEU A 439 9.13 -20.98 21.32
C LEU A 439 10.30 -21.51 20.49
N ASP A 440 11.11 -22.42 21.02
CA ASP A 440 12.20 -23.06 20.30
C ASP A 440 11.68 -23.86 19.11
N ALA A 441 10.56 -24.57 19.29
CA ALA A 441 9.88 -25.24 18.19
C ALA A 441 9.38 -24.24 17.13
N LEU A 442 8.83 -23.09 17.54
CA LEU A 442 8.44 -22.04 16.60
C LEU A 442 9.64 -21.42 15.88
N VAL A 443 10.78 -21.23 16.56
CA VAL A 443 12.03 -20.77 15.93
C VAL A 443 12.49 -21.77 14.86
N ALA A 444 12.44 -23.07 15.18
CA ALA A 444 12.86 -24.12 14.25
C ALA A 444 11.92 -24.23 13.04
N GLN A 445 10.62 -24.02 13.23
CA GLN A 445 9.57 -24.20 12.21
C GLN A 445 9.20 -22.92 11.46
N GLY A 446 9.68 -21.75 11.89
CA GLY A 446 9.29 -20.46 11.36
C GLY A 446 10.46 -19.59 10.90
N THR A 447 10.14 -18.33 10.67
CA THR A 447 11.09 -17.25 10.44
C THR A 447 11.14 -16.33 11.66
N VAL A 448 12.35 -16.03 12.13
CA VAL A 448 12.62 -15.09 13.21
C VAL A 448 12.93 -13.72 12.64
N PHE A 449 12.28 -12.68 13.17
CA PHE A 449 12.64 -11.30 12.89
C PHE A 449 13.52 -10.78 14.02
N ASN A 450 14.81 -10.65 13.76
CA ASN A 450 15.76 -10.20 14.76
C ASN A 450 15.53 -8.73 15.12
N ARG A 451 14.89 -7.93 14.25
CA ARG A 451 14.81 -6.47 14.38
C ARG A 451 13.38 -5.93 14.30
N ALA A 452 12.51 -6.49 15.16
CA ALA A 452 11.11 -6.10 15.31
C ALA A 452 10.89 -5.15 16.50
N TYR A 453 10.30 -3.99 16.24
CA TYR A 453 10.21 -2.90 17.22
C TYR A 453 8.79 -2.42 17.50
N CYS A 454 8.49 -2.18 18.77
CA CYS A 454 7.41 -1.30 19.18
C CYS A 454 7.78 0.14 18.82
N MET A 455 6.89 0.87 18.12
CA MET A 455 7.14 2.27 17.75
C MET A 455 7.19 3.21 18.97
N GLY A 456 6.66 2.77 20.11
CA GLY A 456 6.67 3.49 21.38
C GLY A 456 5.27 3.91 21.82
N SER A 457 5.17 5.01 22.56
CA SER A 457 3.94 5.39 23.27
C SER A 457 3.87 6.88 23.60
N THR A 458 2.66 7.45 23.62
CA THR A 458 2.39 8.80 24.12
C THR A 458 1.93 8.81 25.59
N GLN A 459 1.85 7.62 26.23
CA GLN A 459 1.47 7.47 27.64
C GLN A 459 2.32 6.40 28.36
N GLY A 460 2.20 6.33 29.70
CA GLY A 460 3.02 5.41 30.51
C GLY A 460 2.73 3.93 30.26
N ALA A 461 1.48 3.60 29.91
CA ALA A 461 1.07 2.25 29.55
C ALA A 461 1.37 1.97 28.06
N VAL A 462 2.65 1.71 27.76
CA VAL A 462 3.14 1.45 26.39
C VAL A 462 2.34 0.34 25.68
N CYS A 463 1.95 -0.70 26.42
CA CYS A 463 1.19 -1.83 25.91
C CYS A 463 -0.15 -1.44 25.25
N ILE A 464 -0.86 -0.41 25.73
CA ILE A 464 -2.15 -0.01 25.16
C ILE A 464 -1.99 0.46 23.72
N LEU A 465 -1.04 1.37 23.47
CA LEU A 465 -0.78 1.90 22.13
C LEU A 465 -0.09 0.87 21.26
N SER A 466 0.83 0.06 21.79
CA SER A 466 1.45 -1.01 21.02
C SER A 466 0.43 -2.02 20.49
N ARG A 467 -0.49 -2.49 21.34
CA ARG A 467 -1.59 -3.38 20.95
C ARG A 467 -2.52 -2.71 19.95
N ALA A 468 -2.83 -1.43 20.13
CA ALA A 468 -3.65 -0.69 19.19
C ALA A 468 -2.99 -0.58 17.80
N MET A 469 -1.69 -0.31 17.74
CA MET A 469 -0.94 -0.30 16.48
C MET A 469 -0.95 -1.69 15.83
N LEU A 470 -0.71 -2.76 16.61
CA LEU A 470 -0.73 -4.13 16.10
C LEU A 470 -2.10 -4.53 15.53
N LEU A 471 -3.19 -4.15 16.21
CA LEU A 471 -4.56 -4.48 15.82
C LEU A 471 -5.05 -3.68 14.61
N THR A 472 -4.51 -2.50 14.35
CA THR A 472 -5.03 -1.59 13.30
C THR A 472 -4.10 -1.40 12.13
N GLY A 473 -2.81 -1.74 12.29
CA GLY A 473 -1.77 -1.36 11.35
C GLY A 473 -1.43 0.14 11.35
N ARG A 474 -2.03 0.95 12.22
CA ARG A 474 -1.78 2.40 12.27
C ARG A 474 -0.60 2.72 13.16
N SER A 475 0.16 3.74 12.78
CA SER A 475 1.32 4.24 13.51
C SER A 475 0.94 5.03 14.77
N LEU A 476 1.91 5.21 15.67
CA LEU A 476 1.74 5.77 17.02
C LEU A 476 0.93 7.07 17.08
N PHE A 477 1.23 8.04 16.20
CA PHE A 477 0.60 9.36 16.24
C PHE A 477 -0.75 9.42 15.52
N ARG A 478 -1.18 8.29 14.94
CA ARG A 478 -2.40 8.17 14.14
C ARG A 478 -3.39 7.16 14.69
N VAL A 479 -2.96 6.28 15.59
CA VAL A 479 -3.80 5.26 16.21
C VAL A 479 -4.64 5.82 17.36
N ASN A 480 -5.84 5.27 17.54
CA ASN A 480 -6.66 5.54 18.72
C ASN A 480 -6.50 4.38 19.72
N GLU A 481 -6.06 4.68 20.94
CA GLU A 481 -5.83 3.68 22.00
C GLU A 481 -7.07 2.88 22.42
N GLN A 482 -8.26 3.44 22.24
CA GLN A 482 -9.53 2.74 22.51
C GLN A 482 -10.06 1.99 21.27
N LEU A 483 -9.36 2.10 20.13
CA LEU A 483 -9.74 1.61 18.81
C LEU A 483 -11.01 2.27 18.23
N SER A 484 -11.47 3.37 18.83
CA SER A 484 -12.64 4.11 18.36
C SER A 484 -12.40 4.68 16.97
N GLY A 485 -13.31 4.37 16.02
CA GLY A 485 -13.18 4.80 14.63
C GLY A 485 -12.01 4.16 13.86
N CYS A 486 -11.38 3.12 14.43
CA CYS A 486 -10.34 2.34 13.75
C CYS A 486 -10.93 1.01 13.27
N ASP A 487 -10.67 0.70 12.00
CA ASP A 487 -10.83 -0.65 11.46
C ASP A 487 -9.67 -1.52 11.95
N THR A 488 -9.93 -2.80 12.21
CA THR A 488 -8.96 -3.70 12.87
C THR A 488 -8.76 -5.00 12.10
N TRP A 489 -7.61 -5.65 12.31
CA TRP A 489 -7.32 -6.97 11.76
C TRP A 489 -8.38 -8.02 12.13
N PRO A 490 -8.80 -8.19 13.40
CA PRO A 490 -9.89 -9.10 13.72
C PRO A 490 -11.16 -8.85 12.88
N GLU A 491 -11.55 -7.58 12.68
CA GLU A 491 -12.68 -7.25 11.82
C GLU A 491 -12.41 -7.58 10.34
N ALA A 492 -11.21 -7.34 9.84
CA ALA A 492 -10.81 -7.70 8.48
C ALA A 492 -10.85 -9.22 8.23
N PHE A 493 -10.38 -10.01 9.20
CA PHE A 493 -10.48 -11.47 9.19
C PHE A 493 -11.96 -11.91 9.23
N ALA A 494 -12.78 -11.32 10.11
CA ALA A 494 -14.21 -11.63 10.18
C ALA A 494 -14.93 -11.35 8.85
N ARG A 495 -14.68 -10.19 8.23
CA ARG A 495 -15.21 -9.85 6.89
C ARG A 495 -14.76 -10.82 5.80
N SER A 496 -13.62 -11.48 5.99
CA SER A 496 -13.06 -12.48 5.08
C SER A 496 -13.54 -13.91 5.37
N GLY A 497 -14.51 -14.07 6.27
CA GLY A 497 -15.14 -15.36 6.60
C GLY A 497 -14.46 -16.15 7.72
N TYR A 498 -13.58 -15.54 8.50
CA TYR A 498 -12.91 -16.20 9.62
C TYR A 498 -13.75 -16.10 10.89
N ARG A 499 -13.73 -17.17 11.69
CA ARG A 499 -14.21 -17.11 13.08
C ARG A 499 -13.18 -16.41 13.95
N THR A 500 -13.56 -15.31 14.60
CA THR A 500 -12.65 -14.51 15.44
C THR A 500 -12.82 -14.83 16.93
N PHE A 501 -11.71 -15.12 17.60
CA PHE A 501 -11.68 -15.49 19.02
C PHE A 501 -10.60 -14.73 19.78
N ILE A 502 -10.86 -14.42 21.06
CA ILE A 502 -9.89 -13.82 21.97
C ILE A 502 -9.89 -14.49 23.35
N THR A 503 -8.71 -14.63 23.93
CA THR A 503 -8.51 -14.90 25.35
C THR A 503 -7.33 -14.09 25.90
N GLY A 504 -7.33 -13.84 27.19
CA GLY A 504 -6.28 -13.07 27.85
C GLY A 504 -6.46 -11.55 27.77
N LYS A 505 -5.36 -10.82 27.80
CA LYS A 505 -5.32 -9.37 27.99
C LYS A 505 -5.80 -8.61 26.75
N TRP A 506 -6.84 -7.79 26.92
CA TRP A 506 -7.33 -6.87 25.90
C TRP A 506 -6.69 -5.48 26.03
N HIS A 507 -6.91 -4.81 27.17
CA HIS A 507 -6.35 -3.49 27.52
C HIS A 507 -6.75 -2.30 26.61
N ASN A 508 -7.44 -2.55 25.49
CA ASN A 508 -8.09 -1.53 24.67
C ASN A 508 -9.58 -1.38 25.07
N GLY A 509 -10.32 -0.47 24.43
CA GLY A 509 -11.69 -0.11 24.84
C GLY A 509 -12.65 -1.29 24.98
N GLN A 510 -13.42 -1.34 26.08
CA GLN A 510 -14.39 -2.42 26.34
C GLN A 510 -15.43 -2.53 25.22
N GLN A 511 -15.89 -1.40 24.68
CA GLN A 511 -16.87 -1.35 23.60
C GLN A 511 -16.33 -1.91 22.27
N THR A 512 -15.00 -1.90 22.07
CA THR A 512 -14.39 -2.38 20.84
C THR A 512 -14.06 -3.87 20.87
N LEU A 513 -14.00 -4.48 22.06
CA LEU A 513 -13.75 -5.92 22.22
C LEU A 513 -14.75 -6.78 21.46
N THR A 514 -16.05 -6.60 21.75
CA THR A 514 -17.10 -7.39 21.11
C THR A 514 -17.29 -7.02 19.65
N ARG A 515 -16.81 -5.87 19.19
CA ARG A 515 -16.76 -5.54 17.76
C ARG A 515 -15.67 -6.32 17.03
N CYS A 516 -14.50 -6.47 17.65
CA CYS A 516 -13.35 -7.14 17.05
C CYS A 516 -13.51 -8.65 16.97
N PHE A 517 -14.11 -9.27 17.99
CA PHE A 517 -14.16 -10.72 18.11
C PHE A 517 -15.60 -11.24 18.20
N SER A 518 -15.85 -12.37 17.54
CA SER A 518 -17.15 -13.06 17.59
C SER A 518 -17.38 -13.76 18.93
N SER A 519 -16.31 -14.16 19.61
CA SER A 519 -16.38 -14.79 20.93
C SER A 519 -15.10 -14.56 21.71
N GLY A 520 -15.18 -14.64 23.04
CA GLY A 520 -14.03 -14.60 23.91
C GLY A 520 -14.26 -15.37 25.20
N THR A 521 -13.18 -15.93 25.73
CA THR A 521 -13.20 -16.75 26.93
C THR A 521 -12.01 -16.41 27.83
N HIS A 522 -12.26 -16.17 29.12
CA HIS A 522 -11.29 -15.64 30.08
C HIS A 522 -10.56 -14.41 29.54
N VAL A 523 -11.31 -13.39 29.12
CA VAL A 523 -10.74 -12.13 28.63
C VAL A 523 -10.53 -11.18 29.80
N PHE A 524 -9.31 -10.66 29.94
CA PHE A 524 -8.93 -9.72 30.97
C PHE A 524 -8.90 -8.28 30.42
N LEU A 525 -9.70 -7.40 31.00
CA LEU A 525 -9.83 -6.00 30.54
C LEU A 525 -8.91 -5.01 31.27
N GLY A 526 -8.25 -5.45 32.35
CA GLY A 526 -7.47 -4.59 33.23
C GLY A 526 -5.99 -4.46 32.85
N GLY A 527 -5.26 -3.73 33.72
CA GLY A 527 -3.81 -3.56 33.68
C GLY A 527 -3.09 -4.53 34.61
N MET A 528 -2.19 -4.04 35.48
CA MET A 528 -1.51 -4.89 36.46
C MET A 528 -2.51 -5.58 37.41
N HIS A 529 -2.37 -6.89 37.63
CA HIS A 529 -3.16 -7.65 38.58
C HIS A 529 -2.38 -8.86 39.12
N ASP A 530 -2.77 -9.38 40.29
CA ASP A 530 -2.33 -10.68 40.80
C ASP A 530 -2.66 -11.78 39.78
N GLN A 531 -1.65 -12.58 39.41
CA GLN A 531 -1.74 -13.60 38.37
C GLN A 531 -2.58 -14.83 38.80
N TRP A 532 -2.91 -14.96 40.08
CA TRP A 532 -3.75 -16.05 40.63
C TRP A 532 -5.21 -15.67 40.81
N SER A 533 -5.59 -14.43 40.50
CA SER A 533 -6.94 -13.92 40.73
C SER A 533 -7.40 -12.90 39.69
N VAL A 534 -6.92 -13.02 38.45
CA VAL A 534 -7.26 -12.08 37.36
C VAL A 534 -8.77 -12.04 37.09
N PRO A 535 -9.44 -10.86 37.14
CA PRO A 535 -10.87 -10.77 36.88
C PRO A 535 -11.14 -10.85 35.38
N VAL A 536 -11.87 -11.88 34.94
CA VAL A 536 -12.07 -12.15 33.52
C VAL A 536 -13.53 -12.21 33.13
N VAL A 537 -13.78 -11.98 31.84
CA VAL A 537 -15.12 -12.01 31.24
C VAL A 537 -15.18 -13.00 30.07
N ASN A 538 -16.38 -13.52 29.81
CA ASN A 538 -16.72 -14.34 28.65
C ASN A 538 -17.77 -13.63 27.79
N PHE A 539 -17.79 -13.93 26.49
CA PHE A 539 -18.87 -13.52 25.59
C PHE A 539 -18.93 -14.39 24.33
N SER A 540 -20.08 -14.43 23.66
CA SER A 540 -20.27 -15.12 22.39
C SER A 540 -21.24 -14.35 21.49
N ALA A 541 -21.09 -14.50 20.16
CA ALA A 541 -21.92 -13.86 19.13
C ALA A 541 -22.11 -12.34 19.32
N HIS A 542 -21.07 -11.63 19.77
CA HIS A 542 -21.11 -10.20 20.09
C HIS A 542 -22.08 -9.84 21.25
N GLY A 543 -22.45 -10.81 22.10
CA GLY A 543 -23.29 -10.63 23.27
C GLY A 543 -22.62 -9.84 24.41
N SER A 544 -23.38 -9.58 25.48
CA SER A 544 -22.89 -8.83 26.64
C SER A 544 -21.80 -9.59 27.39
N LEU A 545 -20.81 -8.84 27.89
CA LEU A 545 -19.69 -9.36 28.67
C LEU A 545 -20.20 -9.94 29.99
N GLN A 546 -19.90 -11.21 30.24
CA GLN A 546 -20.28 -11.94 31.44
C GLN A 546 -19.07 -12.14 32.35
N PRO A 547 -19.04 -11.56 33.56
CA PRO A 547 -18.01 -11.86 34.54
C PRO A 547 -17.93 -13.36 34.84
N VAL A 548 -16.71 -13.87 34.94
CA VAL A 548 -16.45 -15.24 35.38
C VAL A 548 -16.18 -15.22 36.89
N ALA A 549 -16.65 -16.24 37.60
CA ALA A 549 -16.34 -16.41 39.01
C ALA A 549 -14.81 -16.49 39.22
N ALA A 550 -14.36 -16.09 40.41
CA ALA A 550 -12.94 -16.15 40.75
C ALA A 550 -12.40 -17.59 40.57
N ASP A 551 -11.20 -17.68 39.99
CA ASP A 551 -10.53 -18.92 39.65
C ASP A 551 -9.14 -18.89 40.27
N ASP A 552 -8.72 -19.99 40.90
CA ASP A 552 -7.45 -20.10 41.60
C ASP A 552 -6.30 -20.55 40.68
N ARG A 553 -6.58 -20.84 39.40
CA ARG A 553 -5.55 -21.14 38.41
C ARG A 553 -4.78 -19.88 38.05
N HIS A 554 -3.49 -20.08 37.79
CA HIS A 554 -2.63 -19.03 37.26
C HIS A 554 -3.14 -18.52 35.90
N SER A 555 -3.06 -17.21 35.67
CA SER A 555 -3.53 -16.51 34.45
C SER A 555 -3.09 -17.17 33.14
N CYS A 556 -1.81 -17.54 33.03
CA CYS A 556 -1.28 -18.26 31.86
C CYS A 556 -2.04 -19.56 31.60
N GLN A 557 -2.34 -20.33 32.65
CA GLN A 557 -3.10 -21.57 32.52
C GLN A 557 -4.55 -21.29 32.11
N LEU A 558 -5.20 -20.25 32.66
CA LEU A 558 -6.56 -19.84 32.27
C LEU A 558 -6.65 -19.52 30.77
N PHE A 559 -5.73 -18.70 30.27
CA PHE A 559 -5.72 -18.28 28.87
C PHE A 559 -5.30 -19.43 27.94
N GLY A 560 -4.35 -20.27 28.37
CA GLY A 560 -3.96 -21.48 27.66
C GLY A 560 -5.11 -22.49 27.54
N ASP A 561 -5.84 -22.73 28.63
CA ASP A 561 -7.01 -23.61 28.66
C ASP A 561 -8.12 -23.10 27.73
N ALA A 562 -8.36 -21.78 27.73
CA ALA A 562 -9.33 -21.14 26.83
C ALA A 562 -8.96 -21.29 25.35
N ALA A 563 -7.69 -21.07 25.00
CA ALA A 563 -7.21 -21.26 23.63
C ALA A 563 -7.29 -22.72 23.17
N VAL A 564 -6.88 -23.67 24.03
CA VAL A 564 -7.01 -25.11 23.75
C VAL A 564 -8.47 -25.50 23.54
N GLY A 565 -9.37 -25.04 24.42
CA GLY A 565 -10.81 -25.30 24.29
C GLY A 565 -11.42 -24.72 23.01
N PHE A 566 -10.99 -23.52 22.61
CA PHE A 566 -11.39 -22.94 21.32
C PHE A 566 -10.91 -23.80 20.14
N ILE A 567 -9.64 -24.17 20.10
CA ILE A 567 -9.06 -25.02 19.03
C ILE A 567 -9.76 -26.38 18.94
N GLN A 568 -10.11 -26.97 20.09
CA GLN A 568 -10.83 -28.24 20.12
C GLN A 568 -12.27 -28.12 19.61
N SER A 569 -12.93 -26.99 19.85
CA SER A 569 -14.35 -26.77 19.51
C SER A 569 -14.58 -26.17 18.12
N VAL A 570 -13.59 -25.49 17.53
CA VAL A 570 -13.73 -24.88 16.20
C VAL A 570 -13.94 -25.95 15.12
N GLY A 571 -14.82 -25.64 14.16
CA GLY A 571 -15.16 -26.52 13.05
C GLY A 571 -14.15 -26.46 11.92
N ALA A 572 -14.57 -26.81 10.71
CA ALA A 572 -13.71 -26.78 9.52
C ALA A 572 -13.41 -25.35 9.02
N GLU A 573 -14.17 -24.35 9.48
CA GLU A 573 -13.96 -22.95 9.11
C GLU A 573 -12.56 -22.44 9.51
N PRO A 574 -11.94 -21.51 8.75
CA PRO A 574 -10.73 -20.85 9.18
C PRO A 574 -11.03 -19.92 10.37
N PHE A 575 -10.07 -19.76 11.27
CA PHE A 575 -10.21 -18.89 12.44
C PHE A 575 -9.07 -17.88 12.56
N PHE A 576 -9.35 -16.77 13.23
CA PHE A 576 -8.37 -15.82 13.72
C PHE A 576 -8.46 -15.81 15.25
N ALA A 577 -7.42 -16.29 15.93
CA ALA A 577 -7.38 -16.40 17.38
C ALA A 577 -6.32 -15.45 17.96
N TRP A 578 -6.72 -14.67 18.95
CA TRP A 578 -5.86 -13.75 19.69
C TRP A 578 -5.64 -14.28 21.12
N LEU A 579 -4.45 -14.82 21.38
CA LEU A 579 -4.02 -15.31 22.69
C LEU A 579 -3.04 -14.32 23.30
N ALA A 580 -3.52 -13.44 24.17
CA ALA A 580 -2.69 -12.41 24.80
C ALA A 580 -2.41 -12.73 26.27
N MET A 581 -1.22 -13.23 26.57
CA MET A 581 -0.80 -13.51 27.93
C MET A 581 -0.51 -12.21 28.69
N THR A 582 -0.79 -12.22 30.00
CA THR A 582 -0.36 -11.15 30.93
C THR A 582 1.08 -11.35 31.39
N ALA A 583 1.63 -12.55 31.29
CA ALA A 583 3.03 -12.78 31.59
C ALA A 583 3.94 -12.30 30.44
N PRO A 584 5.17 -11.89 30.73
CA PRO A 584 5.82 -11.77 32.04
C PRO A 584 5.64 -10.41 32.77
N HIS A 585 4.58 -9.64 32.48
CA HIS A 585 4.28 -8.37 33.18
C HIS A 585 4.21 -8.57 34.70
N ASP A 586 4.56 -7.52 35.43
CA ASP A 586 4.51 -7.53 36.89
C ASP A 586 3.06 -7.56 37.44
N PRO A 587 2.81 -8.00 38.68
CA PRO A 587 3.75 -8.69 39.57
C PRO A 587 4.25 -9.99 38.96
N ARG A 588 5.57 -10.21 38.99
CA ARG A 588 6.24 -11.37 38.38
C ARG A 588 6.03 -12.58 39.27
N GLN A 589 4.93 -13.27 39.02
CA GLN A 589 4.50 -14.44 39.76
C GLN A 589 4.41 -15.58 38.76
N ALA A 590 5.12 -16.67 39.05
CA ALA A 590 5.07 -17.90 38.27
C ALA A 590 4.66 -19.06 39.16
N PRO A 591 4.02 -20.10 38.63
CA PRO A 591 3.79 -21.34 39.36
C PRO A 591 5.11 -21.89 39.93
N ARG A 592 5.05 -22.41 41.17
CA ARG A 592 6.23 -22.86 41.94
C ARG A 592 7.17 -23.76 41.14
N LYS A 593 6.62 -24.65 40.31
CA LYS A 593 7.40 -25.60 39.50
C LYS A 593 8.40 -24.94 38.53
N PHE A 594 8.13 -23.71 38.10
CA PHE A 594 9.05 -22.92 37.26
C PHE A 594 9.99 -22.09 38.11
N ARG A 595 9.47 -21.44 39.16
CA ARG A 595 10.26 -20.58 40.06
C ARG A 595 11.39 -21.33 40.77
N GLN A 596 11.12 -22.56 41.22
CA GLN A 596 12.09 -23.39 41.95
C GLN A 596 13.39 -23.65 41.17
N ARG A 597 13.37 -23.56 39.83
CA ARG A 597 14.55 -23.78 38.98
C ARG A 597 15.63 -22.71 39.19
N PHE A 598 15.22 -21.52 39.61
CA PHE A 598 16.11 -20.37 39.80
C PHE A 598 16.47 -20.13 41.26
N GLU A 599 15.92 -20.90 42.21
CA GLU A 599 16.26 -20.76 43.63
C GLU A 599 17.74 -21.08 43.84
N GLY A 600 18.53 -20.07 44.23
CA GLY A 600 19.99 -20.17 44.39
C GLY A 600 20.78 -20.27 43.08
N HIS A 601 20.11 -20.07 41.94
CA HIS A 601 20.68 -20.13 40.59
C HIS A 601 20.18 -18.94 39.76
N GLU A 602 20.13 -17.76 40.36
CA GLU A 602 19.67 -16.56 39.70
C GLU A 602 20.59 -16.19 38.52
N PRO A 603 20.05 -15.77 37.37
CA PRO A 603 20.86 -15.37 36.22
C PRO A 603 21.67 -14.10 36.54
N PRO A 604 22.82 -13.89 35.89
CA PRO A 604 23.59 -12.67 36.07
C PRO A 604 22.79 -11.44 35.61
N PRO A 605 23.09 -10.24 36.15
CA PRO A 605 22.52 -8.99 35.63
C PRO A 605 22.90 -8.80 34.15
N PRO A 606 22.13 -8.00 33.38
CA PRO A 606 22.43 -7.76 31.97
C PRO A 606 23.78 -7.05 31.80
N ALA A 607 24.42 -7.22 30.64
CA ALA A 607 25.76 -6.68 30.37
C ALA A 607 25.83 -5.15 30.48
N ASN A 608 24.74 -4.47 30.15
CA ASN A 608 24.54 -3.02 30.28
C ASN A 608 23.91 -2.61 31.63
N PHE A 609 24.01 -3.44 32.67
CA PHE A 609 23.52 -3.10 34.01
C PHE A 609 24.18 -1.84 34.56
N LEU A 610 23.36 -0.94 35.10
CA LEU A 610 23.82 0.18 35.92
C LEU A 610 23.01 0.24 37.23
N PRO A 611 23.61 0.66 38.35
CA PRO A 611 22.87 0.89 39.60
C PRO A 611 21.82 2.00 39.45
N ALA A 612 22.07 2.98 38.59
CA ALA A 612 21.11 4.02 38.22
C ALA A 612 21.32 4.52 36.79
N HIS A 613 20.27 5.01 36.13
CA HIS A 613 20.39 5.68 34.84
C HIS A 613 21.18 6.99 35.00
N PRO A 614 22.14 7.31 34.10
CA PRO A 614 23.15 8.34 34.35
C PRO A 614 22.64 9.80 34.25
N PHE A 615 21.41 10.00 33.78
CA PHE A 615 20.79 11.32 33.66
C PHE A 615 19.26 11.18 33.67
N ASP A 616 18.54 12.29 33.87
CA ASP A 616 17.08 12.33 33.76
C ASP A 616 16.65 12.10 32.30
N ASN A 617 16.02 10.96 32.03
CA ASN A 617 15.50 10.60 30.71
C ASN A 617 14.06 11.09 30.46
N GLY A 618 13.50 11.85 31.40
CA GLY A 618 12.14 12.37 31.39
C GLY A 618 11.07 11.44 31.95
N GLU A 619 11.41 10.25 32.45
CA GLU A 619 10.46 9.32 33.07
C GLU A 619 11.07 8.41 34.15
N LEU A 620 11.92 8.95 35.04
CA LEU A 620 12.54 8.17 36.12
C LEU A 620 11.63 7.91 37.34
N GLU A 621 10.47 8.58 37.44
CA GLU A 621 9.59 8.51 38.61
C GLU A 621 8.30 7.69 38.42
N ILE A 622 8.16 7.01 37.27
CA ILE A 622 6.98 6.19 36.98
C ILE A 622 6.96 4.93 37.87
N ARG A 623 5.76 4.35 38.02
CA ARG A 623 5.51 3.14 38.81
C ARG A 623 6.55 2.03 38.60
N ASP A 624 6.88 1.71 37.36
CA ASP A 624 7.79 0.61 37.01
C ASP A 624 9.19 0.82 37.62
N GLU A 625 9.65 2.07 37.66
CA GLU A 625 10.95 2.45 38.24
C GLU A 625 10.98 2.38 39.77
N LYS A 626 9.81 2.33 40.42
CA LYS A 626 9.64 2.23 41.88
C LYS A 626 9.55 0.80 42.38
N LEU A 627 9.56 -0.21 41.49
CA LEU A 627 9.49 -1.62 41.87
C LEU A 627 10.72 -2.08 42.68
N LEU A 628 11.88 -1.46 42.47
CA LEU A 628 13.07 -1.62 43.32
C LEU A 628 13.65 -0.26 43.72
N GLY A 629 14.33 -0.23 44.86
CA GLY A 629 15.02 0.96 45.35
C GLY A 629 16.27 1.31 44.54
N TRP A 630 16.67 2.59 44.63
CA TRP A 630 17.92 3.12 44.09
C TRP A 630 18.97 3.26 45.21
N PRO A 631 20.27 3.05 44.94
CA PRO A 631 20.82 2.44 43.73
C PRO A 631 20.46 0.96 43.66
N ARG A 632 20.24 0.45 42.45
CA ARG A 632 19.95 -0.96 42.22
C ARG A 632 21.17 -1.82 42.50
N THR A 633 20.94 -3.00 43.05
CA THR A 633 21.99 -3.98 43.33
C THR A 633 21.92 -5.12 42.33
N GLN A 634 23.07 -5.69 41.98
CA GLN A 634 23.11 -6.86 41.09
C GLN A 634 22.26 -8.03 41.62
N PRO A 635 22.30 -8.39 42.92
CA PRO A 635 21.45 -9.47 43.45
C PRO A 635 19.96 -9.20 43.30
N ALA A 636 19.52 -7.94 43.47
CA ALA A 636 18.11 -7.59 43.28
C ALA A 636 17.69 -7.75 41.81
N ILE A 637 18.51 -7.33 40.86
CA ILE A 637 18.24 -7.50 39.43
C ILE A 637 18.27 -8.97 39.02
N SER A 638 19.23 -9.75 39.50
CA SER A 638 19.30 -11.20 39.27
C SER A 638 18.04 -11.91 39.77
N LYS A 639 17.51 -11.50 40.94
CA LYS A 639 16.25 -12.03 41.46
C LYS A 639 15.04 -11.66 40.58
N GLU A 640 14.96 -10.40 40.13
CA GLU A 640 13.90 -9.98 39.20
C GLU A 640 13.95 -10.73 37.87
N LEU A 641 15.17 -10.98 37.35
CA LEU A 641 15.38 -11.78 36.14
C LEU A 641 14.97 -13.24 36.34
N ALA A 642 15.26 -13.85 37.49
CA ALA A 642 14.82 -15.20 37.82
C ALA A 642 13.28 -15.31 37.80
N ASP A 643 12.59 -14.38 38.48
CA ASP A 643 11.12 -14.35 38.50
C ASP A 643 10.55 -14.08 37.10
N TYR A 644 11.19 -13.19 36.34
CA TYR A 644 10.85 -12.88 34.95
C TYR A 644 10.98 -14.10 34.02
N TYR A 645 12.10 -14.82 34.09
CA TYR A 645 12.30 -16.03 33.29
C TYR A 645 11.33 -17.13 33.71
N ALA A 646 11.07 -17.33 35.00
CA ALA A 646 10.07 -18.29 35.46
C ALA A 646 8.66 -18.01 34.90
N CYS A 647 8.26 -16.73 34.78
CA CYS A 647 7.01 -16.35 34.13
C CYS A 647 6.99 -16.71 32.64
N ILE A 648 8.11 -16.50 31.93
CA ILE A 648 8.24 -16.84 30.51
C ILE A 648 8.20 -18.35 30.29
N GLU A 649 8.83 -19.17 31.14
CA GLU A 649 8.71 -20.63 31.07
C GLU A 649 7.29 -21.11 31.33
N ALA A 650 6.58 -20.46 32.25
CA ALA A 650 5.19 -20.76 32.54
C ALA A 650 4.27 -20.45 31.35
N LEU A 651 4.54 -19.36 30.64
CA LEU A 651 3.89 -18.96 29.39
C LEU A 651 4.22 -19.95 28.27
N ASP A 652 5.49 -20.30 28.08
CA ASP A 652 5.95 -21.22 27.04
C ASP A 652 5.32 -22.61 27.18
N ALA A 653 5.16 -23.10 28.42
CA ALA A 653 4.45 -24.34 28.67
C ALA A 653 2.99 -24.33 28.17
N GLN A 654 2.34 -23.16 28.08
CA GLN A 654 1.01 -23.04 27.47
C GLN A 654 1.08 -23.01 25.94
N ILE A 655 2.12 -22.39 25.37
CA ILE A 655 2.37 -22.43 23.92
C ILE A 655 2.52 -23.89 23.46
N VAL A 656 3.29 -24.71 24.19
CA VAL A 656 3.41 -26.16 23.92
C VAL A 656 2.03 -26.83 23.87
N ARG A 657 1.16 -26.54 24.84
CA ARG A 657 -0.20 -27.12 24.90
C ARG A 657 -1.09 -26.67 23.76
N VAL A 658 -1.02 -25.38 23.39
CA VAL A 658 -1.81 -24.79 22.30
C VAL A 658 -1.37 -25.36 20.95
N ILE A 659 -0.06 -25.46 20.69
CA ILE A 659 0.49 -26.09 19.49
C ILE A 659 0.09 -27.58 19.43
N ALA A 660 0.19 -28.31 20.55
CA ALA A 660 -0.24 -29.70 20.63
C ALA A 660 -1.75 -29.85 20.34
N ALA A 661 -2.59 -28.90 20.76
CA ALA A 661 -4.01 -28.91 20.43
C ALA A 661 -4.26 -28.69 18.93
N LEU A 662 -3.53 -27.78 18.27
CA LEU A 662 -3.59 -27.62 16.81
C LEU A 662 -3.15 -28.90 16.09
N GLN A 663 -2.08 -29.54 16.56
CA GLN A 663 -1.58 -30.78 15.99
C GLN A 663 -2.59 -31.92 16.14
N ALA A 664 -3.15 -32.11 17.35
CA ALA A 664 -4.16 -33.13 17.63
C ALA A 664 -5.46 -32.92 16.82
N LYS A 665 -5.80 -31.67 16.50
CA LYS A 665 -6.93 -31.32 15.63
C LYS A 665 -6.60 -31.47 14.14
N GLY A 666 -5.35 -31.75 13.77
CA GLY A 666 -4.89 -31.79 12.38
C GLY A 666 -4.87 -30.42 11.69
N ARG A 667 -4.74 -29.34 12.48
CA ARG A 667 -4.81 -27.95 12.01
C ARG A 667 -3.47 -27.22 11.97
N LEU A 668 -2.43 -27.77 12.60
CA LEU A 668 -1.12 -27.11 12.72
C LEU A 668 -0.53 -26.72 11.36
N GLU A 669 -0.48 -27.66 10.41
CA GLU A 669 0.10 -27.44 9.06
C GLU A 669 -0.63 -26.36 8.24
N ASN A 670 -1.90 -26.10 8.56
CA ASN A 670 -2.72 -25.07 7.91
C ASN A 670 -3.02 -23.89 8.86
N THR A 671 -2.13 -23.61 9.81
CA THR A 671 -2.26 -22.46 10.72
C THR A 671 -0.99 -21.61 10.67
N ILE A 672 -1.15 -20.32 10.37
CA ILE A 672 -0.10 -19.32 10.53
C ILE A 672 -0.07 -18.92 12.01
N ILE A 673 1.10 -19.04 12.65
CA ILE A 673 1.31 -18.66 14.04
C ILE A 673 2.25 -17.45 14.07
N LEU A 674 1.77 -16.35 14.63
CA LEU A 674 2.60 -15.19 14.99
C LEU A 674 2.83 -15.22 16.50
N PHE A 675 4.08 -15.33 16.93
CA PHE A 675 4.48 -15.03 18.29
C PHE A 675 5.21 -13.69 18.34
N THR A 676 4.76 -12.79 19.22
CA THR A 676 5.47 -11.54 19.53
C THR A 676 5.20 -11.07 20.96
N SER A 677 5.92 -10.04 21.41
CA SER A 677 5.55 -9.22 22.58
C SER A 677 4.98 -7.88 22.13
N ASP A 678 4.26 -7.17 23.00
CA ASP A 678 3.86 -5.79 22.75
C ASP A 678 5.04 -4.80 22.86
N HIS A 679 6.04 -5.12 23.65
CA HIS A 679 7.36 -4.47 23.71
C HIS A 679 8.30 -5.28 24.61
N GLY A 680 9.54 -4.82 24.76
CA GLY A 680 10.51 -5.35 25.72
C GLY A 680 10.38 -4.72 27.12
N LEU A 681 11.44 -4.86 27.93
CA LEU A 681 11.50 -4.37 29.31
C LEU A 681 12.96 -4.22 29.79
N ALA A 682 13.28 -3.25 30.66
CA ALA A 682 14.67 -2.98 31.05
C ALA A 682 15.27 -3.93 32.10
N ILE A 683 14.58 -4.16 33.22
CA ILE A 683 15.05 -4.96 34.38
C ILE A 683 16.57 -4.83 34.64
N GLY A 684 17.01 -3.64 35.01
CA GLY A 684 18.41 -3.32 35.36
C GLY A 684 19.26 -2.80 34.20
N SER A 685 18.88 -3.06 32.94
CA SER A 685 19.56 -2.53 31.76
C SER A 685 19.56 -1.00 31.78
N HIS A 686 20.72 -0.39 31.55
CA HIS A 686 20.97 1.06 31.66
C HIS A 686 20.51 1.69 32.98
N GLY A 687 20.34 0.88 34.04
CA GLY A 687 19.79 1.36 35.30
C GLY A 687 18.35 1.84 35.18
N LEU A 688 17.52 1.12 34.43
CA LEU A 688 16.07 1.28 34.35
C LEU A 688 15.37 -0.04 34.70
N LEU A 689 14.10 -0.02 35.07
CA LEU A 689 13.28 -1.24 35.26
C LEU A 689 12.18 -1.39 34.22
N GLY A 690 11.55 -0.27 33.88
CA GLY A 690 10.38 -0.23 33.04
C GLY A 690 10.67 -0.24 31.54
N LYS A 691 9.59 -0.06 30.80
CA LYS A 691 9.49 -0.02 29.33
C LYS A 691 9.53 1.41 28.77
N GLN A 692 9.48 2.43 29.63
CA GLN A 692 9.33 3.85 29.28
C GLN A 692 10.66 4.48 28.80
N ASN A 693 11.34 3.82 27.87
CA ASN A 693 12.60 4.27 27.29
C ASN A 693 12.79 3.67 25.89
N LEU A 694 13.65 4.29 25.07
CA LEU A 694 13.83 3.91 23.65
C LEU A 694 15.02 2.97 23.37
N TYR A 695 15.64 2.38 24.39
CA TYR A 695 16.72 1.40 24.23
C TYR A 695 16.20 0.07 23.61
N GLU A 696 17.12 -0.72 23.04
CA GLU A 696 16.84 -2.01 22.38
C GLU A 696 16.08 -2.94 23.32
N HIS A 697 16.51 -3.05 24.57
CA HIS A 697 15.88 -3.93 25.55
C HIS A 697 14.40 -3.59 25.82
N SER A 698 13.96 -2.35 25.59
CA SER A 698 12.56 -1.92 25.84
C SER A 698 11.71 -1.88 24.59
N MET A 699 12.29 -1.50 23.44
CA MET A 699 11.51 -1.32 22.21
C MET A 699 11.59 -2.51 21.26
N ARG A 700 12.62 -3.35 21.33
CA ARG A 700 12.75 -4.57 20.53
C ARG A 700 11.98 -5.72 21.21
N ALA A 701 11.09 -6.35 20.47
CA ALA A 701 10.32 -7.51 20.93
C ALA A 701 10.81 -8.79 20.25
N PRO A 702 10.62 -9.97 20.87
CA PRO A 702 10.76 -11.24 20.14
C PRO A 702 9.68 -11.28 19.05
N ALA A 703 10.00 -11.82 17.88
CA ALA A 703 9.07 -11.92 16.77
C ALA A 703 9.36 -13.17 15.93
N ILE A 704 8.38 -14.07 15.85
CA ILE A 704 8.46 -15.31 15.10
C ILE A 704 7.16 -15.48 14.32
N VAL A 705 7.27 -15.78 13.03
CA VAL A 705 6.12 -16.18 12.21
C VAL A 705 6.38 -17.59 11.69
N ALA A 706 5.42 -18.50 11.84
CA ALA A 706 5.51 -19.88 11.37
C ALA A 706 4.22 -20.28 10.66
N GLY A 707 4.27 -21.31 9.82
CA GLY A 707 3.11 -21.86 9.12
C GLY A 707 3.16 -21.73 7.59
N PRO A 708 2.04 -21.98 6.89
CA PRO A 708 2.03 -22.08 5.44
C PRO A 708 2.41 -20.76 4.76
N GLY A 709 3.32 -20.84 3.79
CA GLY A 709 3.81 -19.68 3.05
C GLY A 709 4.94 -18.91 3.74
N ILE A 710 5.36 -19.34 4.94
CA ILE A 710 6.43 -18.72 5.71
C ILE A 710 7.69 -19.60 5.61
N PRO A 711 8.87 -19.04 5.30
CA PRO A 711 10.11 -19.82 5.27
C PRO A 711 10.45 -20.44 6.63
N VAL A 712 10.92 -21.69 6.59
CA VAL A 712 11.27 -22.48 7.78
C VAL A 712 12.75 -22.29 8.13
N GLY A 713 13.06 -22.12 9.42
CA GLY A 713 14.42 -22.04 9.93
C GLY A 713 15.20 -20.80 9.49
N LYS A 714 14.50 -19.74 9.06
CA LYS A 714 15.11 -18.49 8.59
C LYS A 714 15.19 -17.45 9.69
N ARG A 715 16.15 -16.53 9.53
CA ARG A 715 16.25 -15.30 10.34
C ARG A 715 16.37 -14.11 9.41
N SER A 716 15.76 -13.00 9.79
CA SER A 716 15.81 -11.74 9.05
C SER A 716 16.24 -10.61 9.98
N ASP A 717 17.20 -9.81 9.52
CA ASP A 717 17.65 -8.57 10.16
C ASP A 717 16.96 -7.33 9.58
N ALA A 718 15.95 -7.51 8.72
CA ALA A 718 15.17 -6.40 8.21
C ALA A 718 14.48 -5.66 9.36
N LEU A 719 14.58 -4.34 9.32
CA LEU A 719 13.89 -3.47 10.27
C LEU A 719 12.38 -3.55 10.04
N CYS A 720 11.63 -3.81 11.10
CA CYS A 720 10.18 -3.77 11.05
C CYS A 720 9.56 -3.28 12.36
N TYR A 721 8.38 -2.71 12.26
CA TYR A 721 7.51 -2.51 13.41
C TYR A 721 6.69 -3.78 13.69
N LEU A 722 6.21 -3.94 14.92
CA LEU A 722 5.34 -5.07 15.28
C LEU A 722 4.06 -5.11 14.43
N PHE A 723 3.54 -3.96 14.03
CA PHE A 723 2.35 -3.89 13.17
C PHE A 723 2.62 -4.29 11.71
N ASP A 724 3.89 -4.34 11.26
CA ASP A 724 4.28 -4.93 9.97
C ASP A 724 4.18 -6.46 10.01
N LEU A 725 4.40 -7.08 11.18
CA LEU A 725 4.23 -8.52 11.36
C LEU A 725 2.76 -8.91 11.15
N MET A 726 1.82 -8.13 11.68
CA MET A 726 0.39 -8.37 11.42
C MET A 726 0.00 -8.15 9.97
N ALA A 727 0.57 -7.14 9.30
CA ALA A 727 0.40 -6.96 7.85
C ALA A 727 0.91 -8.19 7.06
N SER A 728 2.05 -8.75 7.46
CA SER A 728 2.63 -9.96 6.86
C SER A 728 1.76 -11.20 7.07
N VAL A 729 1.17 -11.35 8.25
CA VAL A 729 0.23 -12.45 8.56
C VAL A 729 -1.06 -12.32 7.75
N GLY A 730 -1.62 -11.10 7.64
CA GLY A 730 -2.79 -10.83 6.81
C GLY A 730 -2.54 -11.17 5.35
N ASP A 731 -1.41 -10.72 4.81
CA ASP A 731 -0.94 -11.03 3.45
C ASP A 731 -0.79 -12.54 3.22
N ALA A 732 -0.09 -13.25 4.13
CA ALA A 732 0.08 -14.70 4.06
C ALA A 732 -1.26 -15.46 4.13
N ALA A 733 -2.25 -14.93 4.85
CA ALA A 733 -3.59 -15.50 4.96
C ALA A 733 -4.53 -15.10 3.80
N GLY A 734 -4.09 -14.23 2.88
CA GLY A 734 -4.89 -13.69 1.79
C GLY A 734 -6.05 -12.81 2.28
N VAL A 735 -5.86 -12.10 3.39
CA VAL A 735 -6.87 -11.23 4.02
C VAL A 735 -6.52 -9.76 3.75
N PRO A 736 -7.42 -8.98 3.11
CA PRO A 736 -7.19 -7.55 2.87
C PRO A 736 -6.95 -6.80 4.19
N PRO A 737 -6.04 -5.81 4.22
CA PRO A 737 -5.72 -5.08 5.44
C PRO A 737 -6.90 -4.20 5.90
N PRO A 738 -6.93 -3.83 7.20
CA PRO A 738 -7.89 -2.86 7.70
C PRO A 738 -7.68 -1.48 7.04
N ALA A 739 -8.74 -0.69 6.98
CA ALA A 739 -8.70 0.65 6.37
C ALA A 739 -7.63 1.54 7.04
N LYS A 740 -6.84 2.23 6.21
CA LYS A 740 -5.72 3.10 6.64
C LYS A 740 -4.58 2.35 7.36
N ASN A 741 -4.44 1.05 7.14
CA ASN A 741 -3.27 0.29 7.56
C ASN A 741 -1.99 0.93 6.98
N GLU A 742 -1.01 1.15 7.85
CA GLU A 742 0.33 1.68 7.54
C GLU A 742 1.43 0.60 7.70
N GLY A 743 1.04 -0.61 8.13
CA GLY A 743 1.90 -1.77 8.19
C GLY A 743 2.25 -2.30 6.81
N GLN A 744 3.51 -2.66 6.60
CA GLN A 744 4.03 -3.15 5.33
C GLN A 744 4.37 -4.62 5.46
N SER A 745 3.90 -5.45 4.52
CA SER A 745 4.19 -6.89 4.53
C SER A 745 5.68 -7.14 4.36
N LEU A 746 6.21 -8.06 5.18
CA LEU A 746 7.60 -8.52 5.15
C LEU A 746 7.76 -9.79 4.30
N LEU A 747 6.69 -10.34 3.72
CA LEU A 747 6.80 -11.53 2.87
C LEU A 747 7.78 -11.35 1.69
N PRO A 748 7.85 -10.19 1.01
CA PRO A 748 8.86 -9.96 -0.03
C PRO A 748 10.30 -10.12 0.49
N VAL A 749 10.58 -9.64 1.70
CA VAL A 749 11.90 -9.83 2.36
C VAL A 749 12.14 -11.30 2.63
N LEU A 750 11.13 -12.01 3.16
CA LEU A 750 11.27 -13.42 3.49
C LEU A 750 11.47 -14.31 2.25
N ARG A 751 10.88 -13.91 1.11
CA ARG A 751 11.00 -14.60 -0.18
C ARG A 751 12.26 -14.22 -0.97
N GLY A 752 12.99 -13.21 -0.52
CA GLY A 752 14.19 -12.71 -1.21
C GLY A 752 13.88 -11.84 -2.44
N GLU A 753 12.66 -11.32 -2.53
CA GLU A 753 12.21 -10.42 -3.62
C GLU A 753 12.79 -9.00 -3.43
N CYS A 754 13.00 -8.58 -2.18
CA CYS A 754 13.68 -7.33 -1.83
C CYS A 754 14.54 -7.47 -0.56
N PRO A 755 15.59 -6.65 -0.39
CA PRO A 755 16.47 -6.75 0.77
C PRO A 755 15.88 -6.15 2.06
N VAL A 756 15.08 -5.08 1.93
CA VAL A 756 14.45 -4.38 3.06
C VAL A 756 13.10 -3.79 2.64
N ILE A 757 12.20 -3.61 3.61
CA ILE A 757 10.93 -2.89 3.45
C ILE A 757 11.00 -1.52 4.14
N ARG A 758 11.67 -1.44 5.29
CA ARG A 758 11.97 -0.19 5.99
C ARG A 758 13.49 0.01 6.08
N GLU A 759 13.98 1.13 5.57
CA GLU A 759 15.39 1.50 5.69
C GLU A 759 15.76 1.96 7.10
N ASN A 760 14.80 2.57 7.79
CA ASN A 760 14.95 3.14 9.12
C ASN A 760 13.60 3.18 9.85
N LEU A 761 13.65 3.30 11.18
CA LEU A 761 12.48 3.39 12.06
C LEU A 761 12.58 4.61 12.97
N LEU A 762 11.44 5.25 13.20
CA LEU A 762 11.24 6.23 14.27
C LEU A 762 10.68 5.54 15.50
N LEU A 763 11.28 5.78 16.66
CA LEU A 763 10.69 5.44 17.96
C LEU A 763 10.40 6.71 18.75
N ALA A 764 9.34 6.68 19.56
CA ALA A 764 8.93 7.85 20.33
C ALA A 764 8.35 7.47 21.68
N TYR A 765 8.76 8.20 22.72
CA TYR A 765 8.13 8.12 24.03
C TYR A 765 7.74 9.52 24.52
N ARG A 766 6.44 9.71 24.74
CA ARG A 766 5.78 10.99 25.10
C ARG A 766 6.35 12.16 24.30
N ASN A 767 6.76 13.22 24.97
CA ASN A 767 7.49 14.35 24.40
C ASN A 767 8.95 14.40 24.88
N SER A 768 9.39 13.37 25.61
CA SER A 768 10.69 13.35 26.30
C SER A 768 11.77 12.59 25.55
N GLN A 769 11.41 11.67 24.63
CA GLN A 769 12.40 10.85 23.93
C GLN A 769 12.02 10.60 22.47
N ARG A 770 13.00 10.68 21.55
CA ARG A 770 12.86 10.28 20.15
C ARG A 770 14.08 9.50 19.70
N ALA A 771 13.89 8.43 18.94
CA ALA A 771 15.00 7.67 18.40
C ALA A 771 14.85 7.45 16.89
N TRP A 772 15.99 7.47 16.20
CA TRP A 772 16.14 6.96 14.85
C TRP A 772 16.90 5.64 14.92
N VAL A 773 16.38 4.62 14.27
CA VAL A 773 16.97 3.28 14.21
C VAL A 773 17.24 2.94 12.75
N GLY A 774 18.50 2.69 12.41
CA GLY A 774 18.91 2.21 11.09
C GLY A 774 19.61 0.86 11.16
N PRO A 775 20.17 0.39 10.03
CA PRO A 775 20.79 -0.93 9.94
C PRO A 775 21.95 -1.13 10.93
N GLU A 776 22.80 -0.14 11.12
CA GLU A 776 23.97 -0.24 12.01
C GLU A 776 23.95 0.71 13.19
N TRP A 777 23.19 1.82 13.08
CA TRP A 777 23.28 2.93 14.01
C TRP A 777 21.91 3.22 14.63
N LYS A 778 21.95 3.69 15.87
CA LYS A 778 20.78 4.17 16.58
C LYS A 778 21.11 5.46 17.30
N LEU A 779 20.28 6.48 17.06
CA LEU A 779 20.38 7.78 17.71
C LEU A 779 19.18 7.92 18.65
N ILE A 780 19.42 8.28 19.92
CA ILE A 780 18.35 8.63 20.87
C ILE A 780 18.56 10.07 21.33
N GLU A 781 17.49 10.86 21.26
CA GLU A 781 17.47 12.24 21.74
C GLU A 781 16.46 12.41 22.87
N TYR A 782 16.89 13.17 23.88
CA TYR A 782 16.11 13.51 25.06
C TYR A 782 15.91 15.03 25.08
N PRO A 783 14.87 15.58 24.42
CA PRO A 783 14.72 17.03 24.28
C PRO A 783 14.58 17.77 25.61
N THR A 784 13.96 17.13 26.61
CA THR A 784 13.79 17.71 27.96
C THR A 784 15.11 17.79 28.74
N ALA A 785 16.03 16.86 28.50
CA ALA A 785 17.33 16.80 29.17
C ALA A 785 18.47 17.44 28.34
N ASN A 786 18.20 17.84 27.10
CA ASN A 786 19.20 18.29 26.13
C ASN A 786 20.37 17.29 26.01
N LYS A 787 20.03 15.99 25.92
CA LYS A 787 20.98 14.88 25.74
C LYS A 787 20.77 14.18 24.41
N THR A 788 21.87 13.66 23.87
CA THR A 788 21.88 12.81 22.68
C THR A 788 22.78 11.63 22.93
N GLN A 789 22.33 10.44 22.56
CA GLN A 789 23.11 9.22 22.54
C GLN A 789 23.17 8.66 21.12
N LEU A 790 24.31 8.10 20.75
CA LEU A 790 24.53 7.45 19.46
C LEU A 790 25.26 6.12 19.71
N PHE A 791 24.67 5.03 19.22
CA PHE A 791 25.16 3.66 19.38
C PHE A 791 25.34 2.99 18.03
N ASN A 792 26.41 2.20 17.88
CA ASN A 792 26.55 1.26 16.76
C ASN A 792 25.90 -0.06 17.16
N VAL A 793 24.59 -0.20 16.99
CA VAL A 793 23.83 -1.37 17.44
C VAL A 793 24.22 -2.68 16.75
N ALA A 794 24.94 -2.63 15.62
CA ALA A 794 25.49 -3.83 14.98
C ALA A 794 26.72 -4.39 15.71
N ARG A 795 27.50 -3.54 16.40
CA ARG A 795 28.71 -3.93 17.14
C ARG A 795 28.56 -3.85 18.66
N ASP A 796 27.59 -3.06 19.11
CA ASP A 796 27.24 -2.78 20.51
C ASP A 796 25.71 -2.98 20.67
N PRO A 797 25.22 -4.24 20.61
CA PRO A 797 23.79 -4.54 20.66
C PRO A 797 23.16 -4.20 22.02
N ASP A 798 23.97 -4.05 23.06
CA ASP A 798 23.56 -3.68 24.41
C ASP A 798 23.58 -2.16 24.65
N GLU A 799 23.94 -1.36 23.63
CA GLU A 799 23.97 0.12 23.68
C GLU A 799 24.80 0.66 24.86
N ILE A 800 25.97 0.08 25.11
CA ILE A 800 26.84 0.44 26.23
C ILE A 800 27.67 1.69 25.90
N VAL A 801 28.17 1.79 24.66
CA VAL A 801 29.16 2.80 24.26
C VAL A 801 28.47 3.94 23.51
N ASN A 802 28.10 5.00 24.23
CA ASN A 802 27.62 6.23 23.61
C ASN A 802 28.78 7.00 22.94
N VAL A 803 28.71 7.18 21.63
CA VAL A 803 29.71 7.92 20.85
C VAL A 803 29.26 9.31 20.38
N ALA A 804 28.09 9.79 20.82
CA ALA A 804 27.50 11.05 20.33
C ALA A 804 28.39 12.30 20.52
N ASP A 805 29.19 12.32 21.59
CA ASP A 805 30.07 13.45 21.93
C ASP A 805 31.47 13.34 21.30
N GLN A 806 31.76 12.26 20.56
CA GLN A 806 33.05 12.10 19.89
C GLN A 806 33.16 13.04 18.67
N PRO A 807 34.24 13.84 18.53
CA PRO A 807 34.33 14.83 17.46
C PRO A 807 34.20 14.26 16.03
N ASN A 808 34.72 13.05 15.80
CA ASN A 808 34.62 12.33 14.52
C ASN A 808 33.19 11.85 14.20
N GLU A 809 32.29 11.83 15.19
CA GLU A 809 30.90 11.39 15.05
C GLU A 809 29.92 12.54 14.82
N ALA A 810 30.36 13.80 14.95
CA ALA A 810 29.51 14.98 14.82
C ALA A 810 28.74 15.04 13.49
N GLY A 811 29.38 14.67 12.37
CA GLY A 811 28.74 14.60 11.06
C GLY A 811 27.63 13.54 11.01
N ARG A 812 27.85 12.37 11.61
CA ARG A 812 26.85 11.29 11.69
C ARG A 812 25.69 11.70 12.58
N VAL A 813 25.95 12.26 13.75
CA VAL A 813 24.91 12.76 14.66
C VAL A 813 24.01 13.76 13.93
N ASN A 814 24.58 14.78 13.28
CA ASN A 814 23.79 15.79 12.57
C ASN A 814 22.95 15.20 11.44
N ARG A 815 23.50 14.26 10.66
CA ARG A 815 22.77 13.56 9.61
C ARG A 815 21.59 12.77 10.17
N LEU A 816 21.82 11.95 11.20
CA LEU A 816 20.78 11.10 11.79
C LEU A 816 19.69 11.93 12.49
N LYS A 817 20.03 13.09 13.07
CA LYS A 817 19.03 14.04 13.60
C LYS A 817 18.11 14.57 12.50
N ALA A 818 18.67 14.90 11.33
CA ALA A 818 17.89 15.37 10.19
C ALA A 818 16.99 14.25 9.63
N GLU A 819 17.52 13.04 9.47
CA GLU A 819 16.73 11.87 9.03
C GLU A 819 15.58 11.56 10.01
N ARG A 820 15.86 11.58 11.32
CA ARG A 820 14.85 11.44 12.37
C ARG A 820 13.77 12.52 12.25
N ALA A 821 14.14 13.79 12.08
CA ALA A 821 13.20 14.89 11.96
C ALA A 821 12.27 14.72 10.73
N LEU A 822 12.80 14.21 9.62
CA LEU A 822 12.01 13.86 8.44
C LEU A 822 11.00 12.74 8.76
N GLN A 823 11.45 11.68 9.44
CA GLN A 823 10.54 10.60 9.87
C GLN A 823 9.45 11.09 10.83
N GLN A 824 9.78 12.00 11.77
CA GLN A 824 8.80 12.61 12.66
C GLN A 824 7.70 13.34 11.87
N GLN A 825 8.10 14.13 10.86
CA GLN A 825 7.15 14.80 9.98
C GLN A 825 6.27 13.79 9.22
N GLN A 826 6.87 12.75 8.66
CA GLN A 826 6.16 11.68 7.94
C GLN A 826 5.22 10.87 8.83
N ALA A 827 5.56 10.68 10.11
CA ALA A 827 4.73 9.98 11.09
C ALA A 827 3.61 10.85 11.66
N GLY A 828 3.62 12.17 11.40
CA GLY A 828 2.68 13.11 11.99
C GLY A 828 2.94 13.37 13.48
N ASP A 829 4.19 13.23 13.91
CA ASP A 829 4.61 13.53 15.28
C ASP A 829 4.45 15.02 15.59
N PRO A 830 3.70 15.40 16.64
CA PRO A 830 3.49 16.80 16.97
C PRO A 830 4.74 17.47 17.59
N LEU A 831 5.75 16.71 18.01
CA LEU A 831 6.92 17.24 18.69
C LEU A 831 7.94 17.85 17.72
N GLN A 832 8.17 19.15 17.83
CA GLN A 832 9.22 19.89 17.11
C GLN A 832 10.51 19.95 17.95
N VAL A 833 11.48 19.07 17.69
CA VAL A 833 12.68 18.95 18.53
C VAL A 833 13.68 20.09 18.29
N ASP A 834 13.76 20.68 17.08
CA ASP A 834 14.82 21.62 16.71
C ASP A 834 14.48 23.12 16.80
N ARG A 835 13.26 23.51 17.23
CA ARG A 835 12.86 24.94 17.25
C ARG A 835 13.36 25.77 18.45
N ARG A 836 14.00 25.17 19.46
CA ARG A 836 14.46 25.92 20.66
C ARG A 836 15.86 26.54 20.57
N ARG A 837 16.56 26.45 19.43
CA ARG A 837 17.88 27.12 19.25
C ARG A 837 17.86 28.41 18.41
N ALA A 838 16.70 28.85 17.91
CA ALA A 838 16.60 30.06 17.08
C ALA A 838 16.19 31.34 17.83
N THR A 839 15.91 31.29 19.14
CA THR A 839 15.62 32.50 19.93
C THR A 839 16.54 32.56 21.13
N GLY A 840 17.72 33.16 20.94
CA GLY A 840 18.43 33.82 22.03
C GLY A 840 17.66 35.04 22.52
N MET A 841 17.92 35.40 23.78
CA MET A 841 17.26 36.41 24.65
C MET A 841 16.16 35.79 25.52
N GLY A 842 16.24 35.73 26.85
CA GLY A 842 17.20 36.20 27.84
C GLY A 842 16.72 35.70 29.22
N LYS A 843 17.66 35.49 30.14
CA LYS A 843 17.47 35.09 31.56
C LYS A 843 16.79 36.19 32.40
N PRO A 844 16.43 35.94 33.69
CA PRO A 844 16.56 34.70 34.48
C PRO A 844 15.24 34.02 34.84
#